data_AF-A0A2N1VK39-F1
#
_entry.id   AF-A0A2N1VK39-F1
#
_cell.length_a   1.000
_cell.length_b   1.000
_cell.length_c   1.000
_cell.angle_alpha   90.00
_cell.angle_beta   90.00
_cell.angle_gamma   90.00
#
_symmetry.space_group_name_H-M   'P 1'
#
loop_
_entity.id
_entity.type
_entity.pdbx_description
1 polymer ?
#
loop_
_entity_poly.entity_id
_entity_poly.type
_entity_poly.pdbx_seq_one_letter_code
_entity_poly.pdbx_strand_id
1 'polypeptide(L)'
;MSGFFAFKFGFYYISILAWFLYFFYLCLQCGYWYIRLLNEYFDVILEKRKHDMKKLFLSAVFMLFAANTLFSQWEAVNNGVYGGWVTSYAISGNNIFAGTRDGVFLSIDNGESWEPKNNGLKGLIVMTVNISGNNLFAGTFNGGTYLSTDNGDNWTLKNNGLPDSDIISIANIDNKIFAGSYWNGVFLSTDNGDSWTRKSSGLDKGAIRTIVNSGNNIFIGTDSGGVYLSTDNGNYWASINRGLPRLTVNSIIISGENIFAGIEGGGVYLSTDNGHNWTRKKNGLTNLNVFALAIIDSNIYAGTWGGGIFYSTDFGDTWTQRNYGLTDLYVYTITRNGKNILVGTYHAGNFYSTDFGKTWAENNSGFTNLRIWNLSVNGNNIYAGTEGGGVLLSNNNGNSWTKKNNGLTNLSVYSIAVDGNNIFVGTEGSGIFHSTDLGNTWLQIKNEIVSKLHVFSIIIHENNIFAGAAGAGFCHSSDYGYSWTQKNKGLPNKNVVTIANNDNNIFAGLWNGGVYLSKDNGDNWTSKNNGVSIYMHNITISGNNMYAGTLLGTGVYHSSNEGSLWTQKINGLTNYNIWTLAATGNNVFVGTNGGFFQSTDIGDNWKQNNFGMSNSDVWSLAVNGDYIFAGTLSGGIFRAKISDLVSTSVDDEYSSNSNLKIYPNPVTELLTIERNGVGRAEIVITNTLGQTVYSGTIQAGKLNLSLPLTEYPAGIYFINMKYDDGTTEFQKFVKSGK
;
A
#
# COMPACT_ATOMS: atom_id res chain seq x y z
N MET A 1 -3.41 71.30 -17.91
CA MET A 1 -4.80 70.93 -18.23
C MET A 1 -4.93 69.42 -18.11
N SER A 2 -6.10 68.94 -17.69
CA SER A 2 -6.50 67.52 -17.46
C SER A 2 -6.04 66.84 -16.16
N GLY A 3 -6.30 67.49 -15.02
CA GLY A 3 -6.81 66.76 -13.85
C GLY A 3 -8.33 66.76 -13.93
N PHE A 4 -8.94 65.73 -14.55
CA PHE A 4 -10.40 65.52 -14.54
C PHE A 4 -10.82 64.17 -15.14
N PHE A 5 -10.15 63.04 -14.84
CA PHE A 5 -10.62 61.72 -15.33
C PHE A 5 -10.32 60.51 -14.44
N ALA A 6 -10.08 60.70 -13.13
CA ALA A 6 -9.83 59.60 -12.19
C ALA A 6 -10.91 59.45 -11.09
N PHE A 7 -12.09 60.06 -11.26
CA PHE A 7 -13.14 60.10 -10.21
C PHE A 7 -14.47 59.44 -10.60
N LYS A 8 -14.49 58.59 -11.64
CA LYS A 8 -15.73 57.92 -12.10
C LYS A 8 -15.70 56.40 -12.27
N PHE A 9 -14.62 55.72 -11.88
CA PHE A 9 -14.54 54.24 -11.92
C PHE A 9 -14.55 53.54 -10.54
N GLY A 10 -14.43 54.29 -9.44
CA GLY A 10 -14.44 53.74 -8.07
C GLY A 10 -15.82 53.49 -7.45
N PHE A 11 -16.89 54.09 -8.00
CA PHE A 11 -18.24 53.98 -7.43
C PHE A 11 -19.08 52.82 -7.96
N TYR A 12 -18.70 52.20 -9.07
CA TYR A 12 -19.43 51.06 -9.65
C TYR A 12 -19.06 49.71 -9.02
N TYR A 13 -17.85 49.55 -8.49
CA TYR A 13 -17.43 48.31 -7.83
C TYR A 13 -17.87 48.24 -6.35
N ILE A 14 -18.00 49.38 -5.67
CA ILE A 14 -18.46 49.44 -4.27
C ILE A 14 -19.99 49.24 -4.19
N SER A 15 -20.76 49.64 -5.21
CA SER A 15 -22.21 49.41 -5.24
C SER A 15 -22.59 47.96 -5.52
N ILE A 16 -21.80 47.23 -6.32
CA ILE A 16 -22.05 45.81 -6.65
C ILE A 16 -21.70 44.91 -5.46
N LEU A 17 -20.61 45.19 -4.75
CA LEU A 17 -20.23 44.43 -3.54
C LEU A 17 -21.23 44.66 -2.39
N ALA A 18 -21.74 45.89 -2.24
CA ALA A 18 -22.78 46.21 -1.26
C ALA A 18 -24.12 45.53 -1.59
N TRP A 19 -24.48 45.42 -2.86
CA TRP A 19 -25.66 44.65 -3.30
C TRP A 19 -25.50 43.15 -3.06
N PHE A 20 -24.31 42.59 -3.31
CA PHE A 20 -24.03 41.17 -3.04
C PHE A 20 -24.07 40.85 -1.55
N LEU A 21 -23.50 41.70 -0.69
CA LEU A 21 -23.54 41.54 0.76
C LEU A 21 -24.94 41.74 1.35
N TYR A 22 -25.73 42.67 0.79
CA TYR A 22 -27.12 42.87 1.18
C TYR A 22 -28.02 41.71 0.73
N PHE A 23 -27.77 41.14 -0.45
CA PHE A 23 -28.46 39.94 -0.94
C PHE A 23 -28.09 38.70 -0.11
N PHE A 24 -26.82 38.54 0.28
CA PHE A 24 -26.39 37.47 1.19
C PHE A 24 -26.99 37.62 2.59
N TYR A 25 -27.09 38.86 3.09
CA TYR A 25 -27.73 39.17 4.37
C TYR A 25 -29.25 38.89 4.34
N LEU A 26 -29.93 39.21 3.24
CA LEU A 26 -31.34 38.85 3.01
C LEU A 26 -31.54 37.34 2.85
N CYS A 27 -30.63 36.62 2.18
CA CYS A 27 -30.65 35.15 2.11
C CYS A 27 -30.42 34.48 3.48
N LEU A 28 -29.53 35.03 4.32
CA LEU A 28 -29.29 34.56 5.68
C LEU A 28 -30.48 34.83 6.62
N GLN A 29 -31.18 35.95 6.44
CA GLN A 29 -32.42 36.25 7.17
C GLN A 29 -33.60 35.37 6.72
N CYS A 30 -33.72 35.05 5.42
CA CYS A 30 -34.74 34.12 4.92
C CYS A 30 -34.51 32.66 5.36
N GLY A 31 -33.25 32.21 5.44
CA GLY A 31 -32.91 30.87 5.95
C GLY A 31 -33.21 30.70 7.44
N TYR A 32 -33.04 31.77 8.23
CA TYR A 32 -33.29 31.75 9.67
C TYR A 32 -34.79 31.71 10.02
N TRP A 33 -35.64 32.33 9.20
CA TRP A 33 -37.10 32.21 9.35
C TRP A 33 -37.65 30.88 8.84
N TYR A 34 -37.07 30.30 7.78
CA TYR A 34 -37.47 29.00 7.25
C TYR A 34 -37.15 27.85 8.24
N ILE A 35 -36.00 27.89 8.90
CA ILE A 35 -35.60 26.90 9.93
C ILE A 35 -36.43 27.05 11.21
N ARG A 36 -36.86 28.27 11.57
CA ARG A 36 -37.68 28.50 12.77
C ARG A 36 -39.14 28.07 12.57
N LEU A 37 -39.71 28.29 11.37
CA LEU A 37 -41.04 27.78 11.01
C LEU A 37 -41.04 26.26 10.82
N LEU A 38 -39.94 25.67 10.32
CA LEU A 38 -39.77 24.22 10.28
C LEU A 38 -39.67 23.62 11.68
N ASN A 39 -38.92 24.23 12.62
CA ASN A 39 -38.82 23.71 13.99
C ASN A 39 -40.15 23.78 14.75
N GLU A 40 -40.94 24.85 14.60
CA GLU A 40 -42.27 24.93 15.24
C GLU A 40 -43.33 24.01 14.59
N TYR A 41 -43.17 23.64 13.31
CA TYR A 41 -43.97 22.59 12.66
C TYR A 41 -43.47 21.16 12.96
N PHE A 42 -42.19 20.99 13.30
CA PHE A 42 -41.57 19.68 13.55
C PHE A 42 -41.91 19.12 14.95
N ASP A 43 -42.14 19.96 15.95
CA ASP A 43 -42.44 19.50 17.31
C ASP A 43 -43.87 18.94 17.47
N VAL A 44 -44.80 19.28 16.57
CA VAL A 44 -46.20 18.80 16.63
C VAL A 44 -46.39 17.45 15.92
N ILE A 45 -45.43 17.01 15.09
CA ILE A 45 -45.55 15.76 14.28
C ILE A 45 -44.68 14.60 14.86
N LEU A 46 -43.79 14.87 15.81
CA LEU A 46 -42.71 13.95 16.20
C LEU A 46 -43.00 12.93 17.32
N GLU A 47 -44.25 12.77 17.77
CA GLU A 47 -44.59 11.65 18.66
C GLU A 47 -45.07 10.38 17.94
N LYS A 48 -45.43 10.45 16.64
CA LYS A 48 -46.02 9.30 15.93
C LYS A 48 -45.20 8.68 14.79
N ARG A 49 -44.05 9.26 14.38
CA ARG A 49 -43.29 8.78 13.19
C ARG A 49 -41.77 8.61 13.37
N LYS A 50 -41.28 8.46 14.60
CA LYS A 50 -39.84 8.23 14.88
C LYS A 50 -39.28 6.99 14.17
N HIS A 51 -40.09 5.95 13.98
CA HIS A 51 -39.63 4.70 13.37
C HIS A 51 -39.46 4.80 11.84
N ASP A 52 -40.33 5.54 11.15
CA ASP A 52 -40.31 5.66 9.68
C ASP A 52 -39.27 6.68 9.21
N MET A 53 -39.06 7.77 9.95
CA MET A 53 -38.01 8.74 9.66
C MET A 53 -36.60 8.16 9.89
N LYS A 54 -36.43 7.30 10.89
CA LYS A 54 -35.16 6.59 11.14
C LYS A 54 -34.86 5.59 10.02
N LYS A 55 -35.88 4.89 9.50
CA LYS A 55 -35.76 4.05 8.30
C LYS A 55 -35.41 4.87 7.06
N LEU A 56 -36.11 5.98 6.80
CA LEU A 56 -35.82 6.88 5.67
C LEU A 56 -34.42 7.47 5.74
N PHE A 57 -33.96 7.88 6.92
CA PHE A 57 -32.59 8.36 7.14
C PHE A 57 -31.56 7.24 6.92
N LEU A 58 -31.76 6.04 7.48
CA LEU A 58 -30.90 4.89 7.20
C LEU A 58 -30.92 4.51 5.71
N SER A 59 -32.06 4.64 5.03
CA SER A 59 -32.21 4.35 3.60
C SER A 59 -31.46 5.38 2.75
N ALA A 60 -31.52 6.66 3.12
CA ALA A 60 -30.81 7.74 2.45
C ALA A 60 -29.30 7.62 2.68
N VAL A 61 -28.86 7.29 3.90
CA VAL A 61 -27.46 6.98 4.22
C VAL A 61 -27.00 5.75 3.43
N PHE A 62 -27.80 4.68 3.39
CA PHE A 62 -27.49 3.49 2.59
C PHE A 62 -27.44 3.79 1.09
N MET A 63 -28.34 4.63 0.56
CA MET A 63 -28.28 5.09 -0.84
C MET A 63 -27.07 5.98 -1.12
N LEU A 64 -26.63 6.81 -0.17
CA LEU A 64 -25.40 7.60 -0.26
C LEU A 64 -24.14 6.71 -0.22
N PHE A 65 -24.11 5.68 0.64
CA PHE A 65 -23.03 4.69 0.66
C PHE A 65 -23.03 3.82 -0.61
N ALA A 66 -24.20 3.40 -1.10
CA ALA A 66 -24.34 2.68 -2.36
C ALA A 66 -24.03 3.55 -3.59
N ALA A 67 -24.27 4.87 -3.52
CA ALA A 67 -23.85 5.80 -4.56
C ALA A 67 -22.32 5.91 -4.61
N ASN A 68 -21.63 5.97 -3.46
CA ASN A 68 -20.16 6.01 -3.42
C ASN A 68 -19.52 4.73 -3.98
N THR A 69 -20.15 3.56 -3.83
CA THR A 69 -19.67 2.32 -4.48
C THR A 69 -19.97 2.28 -5.97
N LEU A 70 -21.01 2.96 -6.45
CA LEU A 70 -21.36 3.06 -7.87
C LEU A 70 -20.43 3.99 -8.68
N PHE A 71 -19.64 4.83 -8.02
CA PHE A 71 -18.67 5.73 -8.67
C PHE A 71 -17.19 5.40 -8.38
N SER A 72 -16.90 4.35 -7.60
CA SER A 72 -15.53 3.95 -7.30
C SER A 72 -14.84 3.38 -8.54
N GLN A 73 -13.69 3.92 -8.91
CA GLN A 73 -12.90 3.42 -10.05
C GLN A 73 -12.17 2.13 -9.68
N TRP A 74 -11.65 2.07 -8.45
CA TRP A 74 -11.01 0.89 -7.87
C TRP A 74 -11.88 0.26 -6.79
N GLU A 75 -11.93 -1.06 -6.78
CA GLU A 75 -12.60 -1.89 -5.78
C GLU A 75 -11.56 -2.71 -5.01
N ALA A 76 -11.59 -2.66 -3.68
CA ALA A 76 -10.74 -3.53 -2.85
C ALA A 76 -11.24 -4.99 -2.92
N VAL A 77 -10.34 -5.92 -3.19
CA VAL A 77 -10.65 -7.35 -3.38
C VAL A 77 -9.84 -8.22 -2.40
N ASN A 78 -9.93 -7.88 -1.12
CA ASN A 78 -9.04 -8.38 -0.05
C ASN A 78 -9.56 -9.60 0.72
N ASN A 79 -10.64 -10.24 0.28
CA ASN A 79 -11.18 -11.40 1.00
C ASN A 79 -10.20 -12.58 0.94
N GLY A 80 -9.55 -12.89 2.06
CA GLY A 80 -8.47 -13.88 2.15
C GLY A 80 -7.06 -13.32 1.93
N VAL A 81 -6.93 -12.01 1.71
CA VAL A 81 -5.66 -11.27 1.63
C VAL A 81 -5.41 -10.61 2.98
N TYR A 82 -5.03 -11.44 3.95
CA TYR A 82 -4.94 -11.03 5.34
C TYR A 82 -3.56 -11.27 5.94
N GLY A 83 -3.13 -10.35 6.80
CA GLY A 83 -1.83 -10.36 7.47
C GLY A 83 -1.19 -8.98 7.41
N GLY A 84 0.07 -8.88 7.76
CA GLY A 84 0.80 -7.62 7.77
C GLY A 84 1.48 -7.34 9.10
N TRP A 85 1.68 -6.06 9.39
CA TRP A 85 2.50 -5.62 10.50
C TRP A 85 1.63 -5.27 11.69
N VAL A 86 1.85 -5.91 12.84
CA VAL A 86 1.18 -5.57 14.10
C VAL A 86 2.21 -5.13 15.13
N THR A 87 2.18 -3.85 15.49
CA THR A 87 3.21 -3.19 16.29
C THR A 87 2.89 -3.21 17.78
N SER A 88 1.62 -3.17 18.15
CA SER A 88 1.17 -3.03 19.53
C SER A 88 -0.28 -3.47 19.71
N TYR A 89 -0.63 -3.77 20.96
CA TYR A 89 -2.01 -4.04 21.37
C TYR A 89 -2.42 -3.19 22.56
N ALA A 90 -3.70 -2.81 22.61
CA ALA A 90 -4.36 -2.27 23.79
C ALA A 90 -5.69 -3.01 24.01
N ILE A 91 -6.00 -3.40 25.24
CA ILE A 91 -7.19 -4.21 25.56
C ILE A 91 -8.06 -3.45 26.56
N SER A 92 -9.33 -3.25 26.22
CA SER A 92 -10.35 -2.65 27.10
C SER A 92 -11.58 -3.55 27.17
N GLY A 93 -11.77 -4.27 28.27
CA GLY A 93 -12.82 -5.28 28.38
C GLY A 93 -12.66 -6.37 27.31
N ASN A 94 -13.65 -6.52 26.42
CA ASN A 94 -13.61 -7.47 25.31
C ASN A 94 -13.01 -6.88 24.02
N ASN A 95 -12.74 -5.57 23.98
CA ASN A 95 -12.21 -4.89 22.80
C ASN A 95 -10.69 -5.05 22.77
N ILE A 96 -10.16 -5.52 21.65
CA ILE A 96 -8.74 -5.54 21.36
C ILE A 96 -8.45 -4.54 20.25
N PHE A 97 -7.61 -3.57 20.52
CA PHE A 97 -7.09 -2.64 19.53
C PHE A 97 -5.69 -3.06 19.12
N ALA A 98 -5.45 -3.17 17.81
CA ALA A 98 -4.14 -3.45 17.24
C ALA A 98 -3.63 -2.21 16.51
N GLY A 99 -2.42 -1.76 16.86
CA GLY A 99 -1.68 -0.79 16.08
C GLY A 99 -0.98 -1.49 14.92
N THR A 100 -1.09 -0.92 13.71
CA THR A 100 -0.53 -1.51 12.49
C THR A 100 0.12 -0.42 11.62
N ARG A 101 0.69 -0.83 10.48
CA ARG A 101 1.13 0.12 9.43
C ARG A 101 0.00 0.77 8.62
N ASP A 102 -1.24 0.31 8.80
CA ASP A 102 -2.42 0.81 8.09
C ASP A 102 -3.51 1.29 9.08
N GLY A 103 -3.05 1.83 10.21
CA GLY A 103 -3.88 2.43 11.24
C GLY A 103 -4.18 1.51 12.41
N VAL A 104 -5.29 1.79 13.09
CA VAL A 104 -5.78 1.01 14.23
C VAL A 104 -6.88 0.07 13.77
N PHE A 105 -6.82 -1.18 14.20
CA PHE A 105 -7.89 -2.16 13.98
C PHE A 105 -8.51 -2.56 15.32
N LEU A 106 -9.82 -2.79 15.33
CA LEU A 106 -10.57 -3.28 16.49
C LEU A 106 -11.04 -4.71 16.23
N SER A 107 -10.90 -5.56 17.24
CA SER A 107 -11.58 -6.84 17.35
C SER A 107 -12.51 -6.82 18.56
N ILE A 108 -13.73 -7.35 18.38
CA ILE A 108 -14.71 -7.56 19.47
C ILE A 108 -14.97 -9.05 19.78
N ASP A 109 -14.29 -9.96 19.07
CA ASP A 109 -14.50 -11.41 19.08
C ASP A 109 -13.22 -12.18 19.47
N ASN A 110 -12.39 -11.58 20.32
CA ASN A 110 -11.10 -12.14 20.76
C ASN A 110 -10.05 -12.36 19.64
N GLY A 111 -10.14 -11.56 18.58
CA GLY A 111 -9.16 -11.47 17.50
C GLY A 111 -9.52 -12.38 16.32
N GLU A 112 -10.71 -12.97 16.28
CA GLU A 112 -11.15 -13.78 15.15
C GLU A 112 -11.37 -12.91 13.90
N SER A 113 -11.89 -11.69 14.08
CA SER A 113 -12.02 -10.70 13.02
C SER A 113 -11.66 -9.28 13.47
N TRP A 114 -11.20 -8.48 12.51
CA TRP A 114 -10.65 -7.15 12.72
C TRP A 114 -11.33 -6.15 11.78
N GLU A 115 -11.71 -4.99 12.32
CA GLU A 115 -12.25 -3.88 11.56
C GLU A 115 -11.34 -2.63 11.67
N PRO A 116 -11.08 -1.91 10.57
CA PRO A 116 -10.30 -0.69 10.61
C PRO A 116 -11.05 0.44 11.33
N LYS A 117 -10.34 1.18 12.17
CA LYS A 117 -10.82 2.28 13.01
C LYS A 117 -9.96 3.52 12.80
N ASN A 118 -10.03 4.08 11.59
CA ASN A 118 -9.06 5.07 11.10
C ASN A 118 -9.65 6.46 10.82
N ASN A 119 -10.92 6.73 11.14
CA ASN A 119 -11.51 8.02 10.80
C ASN A 119 -10.82 9.16 11.56
N GLY A 120 -10.32 10.16 10.85
CA GLY A 120 -9.53 11.26 11.43
C GLY A 120 -8.05 10.92 11.71
N LEU A 121 -7.63 9.66 11.58
CA LEU A 121 -6.25 9.23 11.77
C LEU A 121 -5.45 9.42 10.48
N LYS A 122 -4.73 10.53 10.37
CA LYS A 122 -3.93 10.85 9.17
C LYS A 122 -2.56 10.16 9.15
N GLY A 123 -2.02 9.82 10.31
CA GLY A 123 -0.80 9.01 10.46
C GLY A 123 -1.15 7.53 10.56
N LEU A 124 -1.16 6.81 9.44
CA LEU A 124 -1.56 5.40 9.40
C LEU A 124 -0.48 4.45 9.94
N ILE A 125 0.78 4.87 10.03
CA ILE A 125 1.82 4.06 10.66
C ILE A 125 1.69 4.23 12.18
N VAL A 126 0.92 3.35 12.82
CA VAL A 126 0.71 3.33 14.26
C VAL A 126 1.80 2.48 14.92
N MET A 127 2.62 3.11 15.76
CA MET A 127 3.73 2.46 16.45
C MET A 127 3.30 1.92 17.82
N THR A 128 2.33 2.58 18.46
CA THR A 128 1.84 2.20 19.78
C THR A 128 0.39 2.60 19.95
N VAL A 129 -0.41 1.74 20.60
CA VAL A 129 -1.77 2.03 21.05
C VAL A 129 -1.82 1.82 22.56
N ASN A 130 -2.44 2.74 23.29
CA ASN A 130 -2.52 2.69 24.75
C ASN A 130 -3.90 3.15 25.25
N ILE A 131 -4.35 2.60 26.38
CA ILE A 131 -5.62 2.98 27.01
C ILE A 131 -5.35 3.79 28.28
N SER A 132 -6.08 4.89 28.40
CA SER A 132 -6.04 5.80 29.54
C SER A 132 -7.47 6.07 30.02
N GLY A 133 -7.92 5.35 31.04
CA GLY A 133 -9.33 5.36 31.44
C GLY A 133 -10.22 4.83 30.30
N ASN A 134 -11.16 5.65 29.83
CA ASN A 134 -12.02 5.32 28.67
C ASN A 134 -11.46 5.80 27.33
N ASN A 135 -10.29 6.44 27.34
CA ASN A 135 -9.68 7.03 26.16
C ASN A 135 -8.66 6.09 25.53
N LEU A 136 -8.60 6.12 24.20
CA LEU A 136 -7.59 5.43 23.41
C LEU A 136 -6.59 6.44 22.86
N PHE A 137 -5.30 6.16 23.00
CA PHE A 137 -4.22 6.95 22.45
C PHE A 137 -3.46 6.14 21.40
N ALA A 138 -3.14 6.78 20.28
CA ALA A 138 -2.28 6.21 19.25
C ALA A 138 -1.05 7.10 19.05
N GLY A 139 0.14 6.52 19.19
CA GLY A 139 1.40 7.13 18.78
C GLY A 139 1.74 6.67 17.37
N THR A 140 1.99 7.63 16.49
CA THR A 140 2.19 7.37 15.06
C THR A 140 3.59 7.80 14.62
N PHE A 141 4.07 7.21 13.54
CA PHE A 141 5.24 7.68 12.81
C PHE A 141 4.81 8.77 11.81
N ASN A 142 5.47 9.91 11.80
CA ASN A 142 5.15 11.12 11.02
C ASN A 142 3.77 11.75 11.26
N GLY A 143 3.04 11.38 12.33
CA GLY A 143 1.71 11.91 12.62
C GLY A 143 1.53 12.47 14.03
N GLY A 144 2.43 12.16 14.97
CA GLY A 144 2.35 12.52 16.38
C GLY A 144 1.39 11.64 17.17
N THR A 145 0.70 12.23 18.14
CA THR A 145 -0.24 11.52 19.02
C THR A 145 -1.68 11.82 18.63
N TYR A 146 -2.53 10.80 18.66
CA TYR A 146 -3.97 10.92 18.44
C TYR A 146 -4.74 10.40 19.66
N LEU A 147 -5.91 11.00 19.91
CA LEU A 147 -6.86 10.61 20.94
C LEU A 147 -8.17 10.18 20.29
N SER A 148 -8.74 9.08 20.74
CA SER A 148 -10.14 8.70 20.53
C SER A 148 -10.84 8.53 21.89
N THR A 149 -12.08 9.03 21.96
CA THR A 149 -12.97 8.91 23.13
C THR A 149 -14.17 7.99 22.86
N ASP A 150 -14.15 7.29 21.72
CA ASP A 150 -15.26 6.52 21.17
C ASP A 150 -14.77 5.18 20.59
N ASN A 151 -13.85 4.50 21.30
CA ASN A 151 -13.32 3.19 20.91
C ASN A 151 -12.72 3.15 19.49
N GLY A 152 -12.01 4.20 19.09
CA GLY A 152 -11.31 4.30 17.81
C GLY A 152 -12.20 4.74 16.63
N ASP A 153 -13.51 4.95 16.83
CA ASP A 153 -14.38 5.38 15.74
C ASP A 153 -13.97 6.73 15.17
N ASN A 154 -13.51 7.67 15.99
CA ASN A 154 -12.98 8.97 15.56
C ASN A 154 -11.70 9.35 16.31
N TRP A 155 -10.72 9.85 15.57
CA TRP A 155 -9.43 10.27 16.09
C TRP A 155 -9.22 11.78 15.96
N THR A 156 -8.72 12.39 17.03
CA THR A 156 -8.33 13.80 17.09
C THR A 156 -6.84 13.93 17.33
N LEU A 157 -6.17 14.75 16.53
CA LEU A 157 -4.73 15.04 16.67
C LEU A 157 -4.42 15.81 17.96
N LYS A 158 -3.36 15.42 18.66
CA LYS A 158 -2.94 15.91 19.98
C LYS A 158 -1.42 16.20 20.03
N ASN A 159 -0.97 17.21 19.27
CA ASN A 159 0.46 17.52 19.09
C ASN A 159 0.94 18.84 19.72
N ASN A 160 0.10 19.55 20.46
CA ASN A 160 0.50 20.83 21.03
C ASN A 160 1.63 20.66 22.06
N GLY A 161 2.80 21.24 21.79
CA GLY A 161 4.01 21.06 22.60
C GLY A 161 4.87 19.83 22.23
N LEU A 162 4.46 19.04 21.22
CA LEU A 162 5.30 18.01 20.60
C LEU A 162 6.00 18.60 19.37
N PRO A 163 7.32 18.86 19.43
CA PRO A 163 8.10 19.28 18.27
C PRO A 163 8.35 18.11 17.28
N ASP A 164 8.10 16.88 17.72
CA ASP A 164 8.31 15.64 16.98
C ASP A 164 6.97 14.99 16.65
N SER A 165 6.84 14.45 15.44
CA SER A 165 5.71 13.66 15.01
C SER A 165 5.95 12.15 15.04
N ASP A 166 7.14 11.69 15.47
CA ASP A 166 7.47 10.27 15.58
C ASP A 166 7.31 9.79 17.02
N ILE A 167 6.11 9.34 17.37
CA ILE A 167 5.80 8.82 18.71
C ILE A 167 5.80 7.30 18.66
N ILE A 168 6.73 6.67 19.38
CA ILE A 168 6.99 5.23 19.30
C ILE A 168 6.59 4.45 20.56
N SER A 169 6.40 5.12 21.69
CA SER A 169 5.88 4.50 22.91
C SER A 169 4.97 5.45 23.68
N ILE A 170 3.91 4.92 24.31
CA ILE A 170 3.01 5.66 25.19
C ILE A 170 2.76 4.83 26.45
N ALA A 171 2.81 5.48 27.61
CA ALA A 171 2.45 4.87 28.89
C ALA A 171 1.54 5.80 29.70
N ASN A 172 0.50 5.23 30.30
CA ASN A 172 -0.27 5.91 31.34
C ASN A 172 0.31 5.55 32.72
N ILE A 173 0.66 6.58 33.48
CA ILE A 173 1.20 6.47 34.84
C ILE A 173 0.48 7.49 35.71
N ASP A 174 -0.32 7.04 36.68
CA ASP A 174 -1.07 7.87 37.63
C ASP A 174 -1.91 8.98 36.97
N ASN A 175 -2.72 8.62 35.96
CA ASN A 175 -3.53 9.55 35.14
C ASN A 175 -2.72 10.58 34.34
N LYS A 176 -1.41 10.40 34.24
CA LYS A 176 -0.54 11.16 33.35
C LYS A 176 -0.16 10.31 32.16
N ILE A 177 0.08 10.96 31.03
CA ILE A 177 0.47 10.27 29.80
C ILE A 177 1.90 10.66 29.48
N PHE A 178 2.76 9.66 29.40
CA PHE A 178 4.11 9.80 28.91
C PHE A 178 4.17 9.34 27.46
N ALA A 179 4.72 10.16 26.58
CA ALA A 179 4.98 9.83 25.19
C ALA A 179 6.49 9.81 24.94
N GLY A 180 6.97 8.67 24.45
CA GLY A 180 8.33 8.48 24.00
C GLY A 180 8.44 8.78 22.51
N SER A 181 9.31 9.73 22.16
CA SER A 181 9.57 10.11 20.78
C SER A 181 10.83 9.43 20.22
N TYR A 182 10.93 9.41 18.90
CA TYR A 182 12.12 8.88 18.22
C TYR A 182 13.33 9.82 18.37
N TRP A 183 13.15 11.13 18.24
CA TRP A 183 14.29 12.07 18.22
C TRP A 183 14.43 12.94 19.46
N ASN A 184 13.34 13.19 20.18
CA ASN A 184 13.27 14.30 21.14
C ASN A 184 13.11 13.86 22.62
N GLY A 185 13.22 12.56 22.91
CA GLY A 185 13.12 12.01 24.26
C GLY A 185 11.68 11.85 24.74
N VAL A 186 11.42 12.13 26.01
CA VAL A 186 10.14 11.87 26.68
C VAL A 186 9.32 13.17 26.83
N PHE A 187 8.03 13.07 26.62
CA PHE A 187 7.05 14.14 26.84
C PHE A 187 5.98 13.68 27.83
N LEU A 188 5.45 14.63 28.60
CA LEU A 188 4.42 14.41 29.60
C LEU A 188 3.20 15.28 29.29
N SER A 189 2.02 14.68 29.33
CA SER A 189 0.73 15.37 29.37
C SER A 189 -0.01 15.04 30.65
N THR A 190 -0.69 16.06 31.21
CA THR A 190 -1.58 15.96 32.38
C THR A 190 -3.03 16.33 32.03
N ASP A 191 -3.33 16.48 30.75
CA ASP A 191 -4.58 17.02 30.20
C ASP A 191 -5.07 16.18 29.00
N ASN A 192 -4.92 14.86 29.07
CA ASN A 192 -5.34 13.92 28.01
C ASN A 192 -4.74 14.23 26.63
N GLY A 193 -3.49 14.70 26.59
CA GLY A 193 -2.76 15.01 25.37
C GLY A 193 -3.06 16.39 24.77
N ASP A 194 -3.89 17.23 25.41
CA ASP A 194 -4.15 18.60 24.93
C ASP A 194 -2.89 19.47 24.91
N SER A 195 -1.96 19.23 25.84
CA SER A 195 -0.64 19.83 25.82
C SER A 195 0.44 18.87 26.32
N TRP A 196 1.65 19.03 25.78
CA TRP A 196 2.80 18.21 26.10
C TRP A 196 3.96 19.06 26.58
N THR A 197 4.58 18.62 27.66
CA THR A 197 5.80 19.23 28.21
C THR A 197 6.95 18.24 28.09
N ARG A 198 8.08 18.68 27.52
CA ARG A 198 9.28 17.85 27.42
C ARG A 198 9.87 17.55 28.80
N LYS A 199 10.19 16.28 29.05
CA LYS A 199 10.66 15.73 30.32
C LYS A 199 11.88 14.83 30.08
N SER A 200 12.96 15.41 29.55
CA SER A 200 14.14 14.67 29.08
C SER A 200 15.46 15.10 29.73
N SER A 201 15.41 15.69 30.92
CA SER A 201 16.65 16.06 31.64
C SER A 201 17.42 14.80 32.04
N GLY A 202 18.72 14.74 31.74
CA GLY A 202 19.56 13.56 32.00
C GLY A 202 19.48 12.45 30.93
N LEU A 203 18.77 12.68 29.81
CA LEU A 203 18.78 11.78 28.65
C LEU A 203 19.81 12.26 27.61
N ASP A 204 20.74 11.39 27.26
CA ASP A 204 21.96 11.79 26.54
C ASP A 204 21.83 11.66 25.01
N LYS A 205 20.86 10.87 24.54
CA LYS A 205 20.26 10.73 23.19
C LYS A 205 19.54 9.38 23.07
N GLY A 206 18.69 9.24 22.06
CA GLY A 206 18.12 7.95 21.63
C GLY A 206 16.60 7.90 21.65
N ALA A 207 16.05 7.08 20.74
CA ALA A 207 14.62 6.85 20.63
C ALA A 207 14.09 6.13 21.88
N ILE A 208 12.96 6.59 22.42
CA ILE A 208 12.35 6.02 23.63
C ILE A 208 11.46 4.84 23.26
N ARG A 209 12.02 3.63 23.29
CA ARG A 209 11.36 2.40 22.80
C ARG A 209 10.30 1.84 23.75
N THR A 210 10.48 2.05 25.05
CA THR A 210 9.56 1.52 26.06
C THR A 210 9.59 2.40 27.31
N ILE A 211 8.44 2.51 27.97
CA ILE A 211 8.24 3.26 29.22
C ILE A 211 7.40 2.37 30.13
N VAL A 212 7.88 2.09 31.35
CA VAL A 212 7.18 1.27 32.33
C VAL A 212 7.28 1.85 33.73
N ASN A 213 6.26 1.61 34.56
CA ASN A 213 6.22 2.06 35.95
C ASN A 213 6.40 0.90 36.94
N SER A 214 7.19 1.11 37.99
CA SER A 214 7.27 0.27 39.18
C SER A 214 7.12 1.13 40.44
N GLY A 215 5.91 1.21 40.99
CA GLY A 215 5.63 2.07 42.15
C GLY A 215 5.85 3.55 41.82
N ASN A 216 6.85 4.18 42.46
CA ASN A 216 7.24 5.58 42.21
C ASN A 216 8.36 5.73 41.17
N ASN A 217 8.86 4.61 40.64
CA ASN A 217 10.00 4.57 39.74
C ASN A 217 9.51 4.38 38.30
N ILE A 218 9.94 5.26 37.40
CA ILE A 218 9.67 5.13 35.98
C ILE A 218 10.96 4.67 35.29
N PHE A 219 10.87 3.57 34.54
CA PHE A 219 11.96 3.05 33.73
C PHE A 219 11.69 3.30 32.26
N ILE A 220 12.72 3.67 31.52
CA ILE A 220 12.65 3.75 30.06
C ILE A 220 13.79 2.96 29.43
N GLY A 221 13.47 2.31 28.31
CA GLY A 221 14.44 1.68 27.42
C GLY A 221 14.63 2.53 26.18
N THR A 222 15.88 2.67 25.74
CA THR A 222 16.25 3.50 24.60
C THR A 222 16.95 2.71 23.51
N ASP A 223 17.02 3.25 22.30
CA ASP A 223 17.71 2.59 21.17
C ASP A 223 19.25 2.56 21.28
N SER A 224 19.85 3.44 22.08
CA SER A 224 21.30 3.65 22.12
C SER A 224 21.85 4.06 23.49
N GLY A 225 21.00 4.53 24.41
CA GLY A 225 21.39 4.98 25.76
C GLY A 225 21.17 3.96 26.89
N GLY A 226 20.60 2.79 26.60
CA GLY A 226 20.32 1.74 27.58
C GLY A 226 19.03 1.99 28.36
N VAL A 227 19.06 1.62 29.64
CA VAL A 227 17.96 1.80 30.60
C VAL A 227 18.21 3.08 31.41
N TYR A 228 17.18 3.90 31.54
CA TYR A 228 17.16 5.03 32.47
C TYR A 228 16.07 4.86 33.52
N LEU A 229 16.32 5.41 34.71
CA LEU A 229 15.41 5.46 35.84
C LEU A 229 15.11 6.92 36.20
N SER A 230 13.84 7.22 36.42
CA SER A 230 13.39 8.43 37.10
C SER A 230 12.66 8.08 38.39
N THR A 231 12.99 8.79 39.46
CA THR A 231 12.35 8.69 40.79
C THR A 231 11.55 9.94 41.15
N ASP A 232 11.43 10.89 40.21
CA ASP A 232 10.89 12.23 40.41
C ASP A 232 9.81 12.59 39.37
N ASN A 233 9.05 11.58 38.91
CA ASN A 233 7.99 11.71 37.89
C ASN A 233 8.49 12.20 36.52
N GLY A 234 9.66 11.74 36.09
CA GLY A 234 10.26 12.05 34.79
C GLY A 234 10.93 13.42 34.72
N ASN A 235 11.12 14.13 35.84
CA ASN A 235 11.83 15.41 35.81
C ASN A 235 13.32 15.22 35.53
N TYR A 236 13.93 14.17 36.07
CA TYR A 236 15.30 13.76 35.81
C TYR A 236 15.39 12.26 35.55
N TRP A 237 16.30 11.89 34.65
CA TRP A 237 16.58 10.50 34.27
C TRP A 237 18.05 10.17 34.52
N ALA A 238 18.30 9.08 35.25
CA ALA A 238 19.64 8.56 35.51
C ALA A 238 19.86 7.26 34.74
N SER A 239 20.98 7.16 34.01
CA SER A 239 21.36 5.92 33.32
C SER A 239 21.73 4.83 34.34
N ILE A 240 21.20 3.62 34.17
CA ILE A 240 21.38 2.49 35.09
C ILE A 240 21.80 1.23 34.31
N ASN A 241 22.96 1.32 33.65
CA ASN A 241 23.40 0.36 32.63
C ASN A 241 24.46 -0.65 33.09
N ARG A 242 24.82 -0.67 34.38
CA ARG A 242 25.90 -1.53 34.86
C ARG A 242 25.52 -3.01 34.67
N GLY A 243 26.33 -3.72 33.90
CA GLY A 243 26.09 -5.12 33.51
C GLY A 243 25.41 -5.30 32.13
N LEU A 244 25.01 -4.21 31.46
CA LEU A 244 24.50 -4.24 30.09
C LEU A 244 25.64 -3.96 29.08
N PRO A 245 26.08 -4.94 28.27
CA PRO A 245 27.13 -4.73 27.28
C PRO A 245 26.62 -4.07 25.98
N ARG A 246 25.30 -4.01 25.80
CA ARG A 246 24.61 -3.38 24.67
C ARG A 246 23.48 -2.52 25.21
N LEU A 247 23.25 -1.39 24.55
CA LEU A 247 22.40 -0.31 25.05
C LEU A 247 21.10 -0.11 24.25
N THR A 248 20.82 -0.99 23.30
CA THR A 248 19.54 -1.01 22.56
C THR A 248 18.52 -1.85 23.32
N VAL A 249 17.62 -1.19 24.04
CA VAL A 249 16.59 -1.80 24.88
C VAL A 249 15.23 -1.70 24.19
N ASN A 250 14.67 -2.82 23.75
CA ASN A 250 13.39 -2.83 23.03
C ASN A 250 12.19 -2.98 23.96
N SER A 251 12.33 -3.71 25.07
CA SER A 251 11.23 -4.02 25.98
C SER A 251 11.72 -4.08 27.42
N ILE A 252 10.91 -3.56 28.35
CA ILE A 252 11.10 -3.73 29.79
C ILE A 252 9.79 -4.29 30.36
N ILE A 253 9.88 -5.24 31.28
CA ILE A 253 8.74 -5.77 32.04
C ILE A 253 9.13 -5.88 33.52
N ILE A 254 8.14 -5.80 34.40
CA ILE A 254 8.34 -5.82 35.86
C ILE A 254 7.52 -6.96 36.47
N SER A 255 8.14 -7.74 37.36
CA SER A 255 7.51 -8.81 38.13
C SER A 255 7.91 -8.71 39.60
N GLY A 256 7.09 -8.04 40.41
CA GLY A 256 7.47 -7.69 41.78
C GLY A 256 8.72 -6.79 41.78
N GLU A 257 9.78 -7.23 42.47
CA GLU A 257 11.06 -6.51 42.52
C GLU A 257 11.98 -6.80 41.31
N ASN A 258 11.62 -7.77 40.47
CA ASN A 258 12.42 -8.17 39.32
C ASN A 258 12.08 -7.30 38.10
N ILE A 259 13.12 -6.77 37.46
CA ILE A 259 13.02 -6.02 36.22
C ILE A 259 13.74 -6.79 35.13
N PHE A 260 13.03 -7.09 34.04
CA PHE A 260 13.63 -7.73 32.86
C PHE A 260 13.74 -6.74 31.72
N ALA A 261 14.88 -6.75 31.04
CA ALA A 261 15.14 -5.96 29.84
C ALA A 261 15.45 -6.87 28.65
N GLY A 262 14.76 -6.63 27.55
CA GLY A 262 15.01 -7.24 26.25
C GLY A 262 15.96 -6.38 25.43
N ILE A 263 17.15 -6.92 25.15
CA ILE A 263 18.25 -6.17 24.52
C ILE A 263 18.49 -6.70 23.10
N GLU A 264 18.57 -5.80 22.12
CA GLU A 264 18.87 -6.16 20.74
C GLU A 264 20.31 -6.71 20.61
N GLY A 265 20.45 -7.92 20.08
CA GLY A 265 21.70 -8.69 20.05
C GLY A 265 22.24 -9.10 21.43
N GLY A 266 21.56 -8.77 22.53
CA GLY A 266 22.00 -9.01 23.90
C GLY A 266 21.27 -10.16 24.61
N GLY A 267 20.03 -10.45 24.23
CA GLY A 267 19.15 -11.39 24.93
C GLY A 267 18.38 -10.72 26.07
N VAL A 268 17.93 -11.52 27.05
CA VAL A 268 17.22 -11.03 28.24
C VAL A 268 18.20 -10.79 29.39
N TYR A 269 18.01 -9.69 30.10
CA TYR A 269 18.73 -9.35 31.34
C TYR A 269 17.75 -9.15 32.48
N LEU A 270 18.15 -9.55 33.69
CA LEU A 270 17.41 -9.38 34.93
C LEU A 270 18.17 -8.44 35.87
N SER A 271 17.46 -7.52 36.49
CA SER A 271 17.88 -6.79 37.68
C SER A 271 16.92 -7.06 38.85
N THR A 272 17.49 -7.20 40.04
CA THR A 272 16.77 -7.38 41.32
C THR A 272 17.03 -6.22 42.28
N ASP A 273 17.61 -5.12 41.79
CA ASP A 273 18.08 -3.98 42.58
C ASP A 273 17.68 -2.64 41.93
N ASN A 274 16.46 -2.57 41.37
CA ASN A 274 15.94 -1.40 40.65
C ASN A 274 16.82 -0.94 39.48
N GLY A 275 17.42 -1.88 38.77
CA GLY A 275 18.21 -1.62 37.57
C GLY A 275 19.67 -1.24 37.82
N HIS A 276 20.14 -1.17 39.07
CA HIS A 276 21.52 -0.79 39.36
C HIS A 276 22.54 -1.84 38.88
N ASN A 277 22.15 -3.13 38.83
CA ASN A 277 22.94 -4.21 38.26
C ASN A 277 22.08 -5.13 37.39
N TRP A 278 22.62 -5.47 36.22
CA TRP A 278 21.98 -6.37 35.27
C TRP A 278 22.77 -7.66 35.12
N THR A 279 22.06 -8.79 35.18
CA THR A 279 22.61 -10.13 34.96
C THR A 279 21.93 -10.77 33.75
N ARG A 280 22.75 -11.33 32.85
CA ARG A 280 22.26 -11.94 31.61
C ARG A 280 21.57 -13.29 31.85
N LYS A 281 20.44 -13.51 31.20
CA LYS A 281 19.54 -14.68 31.32
C LYS A 281 19.33 -15.32 29.94
N LYS A 282 20.29 -16.13 29.49
CA LYS A 282 20.41 -16.57 28.07
C LYS A 282 20.35 -18.07 27.79
N ASN A 283 20.28 -18.93 28.80
CA ASN A 283 20.45 -20.37 28.54
C ASN A 283 19.23 -20.90 27.77
N GLY A 284 19.44 -21.48 26.59
CA GLY A 284 18.35 -21.92 25.69
C GLY A 284 17.78 -20.81 24.79
N LEU A 285 18.19 -19.55 24.96
CA LEU A 285 17.79 -18.43 24.10
C LEU A 285 18.71 -18.37 22.86
N THR A 286 18.33 -19.09 21.81
CA THR A 286 19.16 -19.25 20.59
C THR A 286 19.18 -18.03 19.68
N ASN A 287 18.24 -17.09 19.84
CA ASN A 287 18.26 -15.79 19.18
C ASN A 287 18.26 -14.67 20.23
N LEU A 288 19.20 -13.73 20.10
CA LEU A 288 19.47 -12.69 21.10
C LEU A 288 18.83 -11.34 20.77
N ASN A 289 18.16 -11.21 19.62
CA ASN A 289 17.46 -9.99 19.24
C ASN A 289 16.09 -9.95 19.89
N VAL A 290 16.01 -9.60 21.18
CA VAL A 290 14.73 -9.57 21.92
C VAL A 290 14.01 -8.25 21.64
N PHE A 291 12.78 -8.34 21.14
CA PHE A 291 11.94 -7.20 20.76
C PHE A 291 10.74 -7.04 21.70
N ALA A 292 10.18 -8.14 22.18
CA ALA A 292 9.04 -8.15 23.08
C ALA A 292 9.31 -9.02 24.31
N LEU A 293 8.90 -8.54 25.47
CA LEU A 293 8.78 -9.34 26.68
C LEU A 293 7.36 -9.26 27.21
N ALA A 294 6.83 -10.39 27.71
CA ALA A 294 5.55 -10.43 28.39
C ALA A 294 5.60 -11.40 29.57
N ILE A 295 4.85 -11.07 30.63
CA ILE A 295 4.62 -11.96 31.77
C ILE A 295 3.18 -12.46 31.70
N ILE A 296 3.01 -13.78 31.64
CA ILE A 296 1.71 -14.43 31.54
C ILE A 296 1.70 -15.61 32.53
N ASP A 297 0.83 -15.55 33.54
CA ASP A 297 0.75 -16.53 34.63
C ASP A 297 2.10 -16.82 35.30
N SER A 298 2.85 -15.75 35.64
CA SER A 298 4.19 -15.80 36.25
C SER A 298 5.31 -16.34 35.34
N ASN A 299 5.00 -16.74 34.11
CA ASN A 299 5.98 -17.19 33.12
C ASN A 299 6.38 -16.04 32.19
N ILE A 300 7.59 -16.11 31.66
CA ILE A 300 8.14 -15.06 30.79
C ILE A 300 8.17 -15.55 29.35
N TYR A 301 7.64 -14.72 28.46
CA TYR A 301 7.70 -14.90 27.02
C TYR A 301 8.65 -13.85 26.44
N ALA A 302 9.57 -14.29 25.58
CA ALA A 302 10.46 -13.43 24.83
C ALA A 302 10.20 -13.59 23.33
N GLY A 303 9.68 -12.54 22.71
CA GLY A 303 9.56 -12.40 21.27
C GLY A 303 10.85 -11.87 20.69
N THR A 304 11.34 -12.51 19.62
CA THR A 304 12.63 -12.18 19.01
C THR A 304 12.49 -11.81 17.54
N TRP A 305 13.50 -11.10 17.02
CA TRP A 305 13.64 -10.83 15.59
C TRP A 305 14.23 -12.05 14.86
N GLY A 306 13.36 -12.88 14.29
CA GLY A 306 13.72 -14.02 13.45
C GLY A 306 13.94 -15.35 14.20
N GLY A 307 13.76 -15.38 15.52
CA GLY A 307 13.84 -16.61 16.33
C GLY A 307 12.49 -17.09 16.88
N GLY A 308 11.43 -16.31 16.65
CA GLY A 308 10.10 -16.56 17.19
C GLY A 308 10.02 -16.28 18.68
N ILE A 309 9.31 -17.15 19.40
CA ILE A 309 8.97 -17.03 20.81
C ILE A 309 9.78 -18.02 21.62
N PHE A 310 10.33 -17.50 22.72
CA PHE A 310 10.96 -18.28 23.76
C PHE A 310 10.16 -18.14 25.05
N TYR A 311 10.13 -19.21 25.83
CA TYR A 311 9.33 -19.32 27.04
C TYR A 311 10.18 -19.80 28.21
N SER A 312 10.00 -19.18 29.38
CA SER A 312 10.69 -19.49 30.62
C SER A 312 9.71 -19.58 31.80
N THR A 313 9.94 -20.58 32.66
CA THR A 313 9.21 -20.82 33.93
C THR A 313 10.06 -20.51 35.17
N ASP A 314 11.29 -20.07 34.99
CA ASP A 314 12.33 -19.96 36.02
C ASP A 314 13.00 -18.58 35.99
N PHE A 315 12.20 -17.53 35.80
CA PHE A 315 12.66 -16.14 35.77
C PHE A 315 13.80 -15.89 34.75
N GLY A 316 13.71 -16.55 33.59
CA GLY A 316 14.65 -16.41 32.48
C GLY A 316 15.93 -17.23 32.61
N ASP A 317 16.09 -18.04 33.66
CA ASP A 317 17.31 -18.87 33.81
C ASP A 317 17.45 -19.89 32.69
N THR A 318 16.33 -20.48 32.24
CA THR A 318 16.27 -21.34 31.06
C THR A 318 15.13 -20.95 30.13
N TRP A 319 15.36 -21.15 28.83
CA TRP A 319 14.42 -20.81 27.76
C TRP A 319 14.16 -22.01 26.86
N THR A 320 12.91 -22.13 26.42
CA THR A 320 12.45 -23.14 25.46
C THR A 320 11.73 -22.46 24.30
N GLN A 321 12.00 -22.88 23.06
CA GLN A 321 11.31 -22.34 21.89
C GLN A 321 9.87 -22.83 21.81
N ARG A 322 8.98 -21.95 21.35
CA ARG A 322 7.53 -22.17 21.26
C ARG A 322 6.98 -21.60 19.96
N ASN A 323 7.36 -22.21 18.84
CA ASN A 323 7.11 -21.70 17.49
C ASN A 323 6.19 -22.59 16.62
N TYR A 324 5.63 -23.67 17.17
CA TYR A 324 4.82 -24.57 16.35
C TYR A 324 3.55 -23.86 15.86
N GLY A 325 3.37 -23.77 14.54
CA GLY A 325 2.28 -23.03 13.90
C GLY A 325 2.53 -21.52 13.73
N LEU A 326 3.63 -20.98 14.27
CA LEU A 326 4.03 -19.59 14.07
C LEU A 326 4.81 -19.47 12.75
N THR A 327 4.15 -19.04 11.68
CA THR A 327 4.73 -18.96 10.33
C THR A 327 5.62 -17.75 10.12
N ASP A 328 5.56 -16.75 11.01
CA ASP A 328 6.45 -15.60 11.05
C ASP A 328 7.19 -15.50 12.38
N LEU A 329 8.52 -15.58 12.31
CA LEU A 329 9.40 -15.61 13.48
C LEU A 329 9.88 -14.22 13.91
N TYR A 330 9.42 -13.14 13.25
CA TYR A 330 9.72 -11.74 13.60
C TYR A 330 8.64 -11.19 14.54
N VAL A 331 8.81 -11.42 15.85
CA VAL A 331 7.81 -11.07 16.86
C VAL A 331 8.01 -9.65 17.37
N TYR A 332 6.99 -8.80 17.22
CA TYR A 332 7.00 -7.40 17.66
C TYR A 332 6.37 -7.17 19.03
N THR A 333 5.27 -7.86 19.31
CA THR A 333 4.51 -7.64 20.54
C THR A 333 3.82 -8.93 20.99
N ILE A 334 3.67 -9.08 22.29
CA ILE A 334 3.02 -10.23 22.93
C ILE A 334 2.11 -9.67 24.02
N THR A 335 0.84 -10.08 24.02
CA THR A 335 -0.10 -9.71 25.07
C THR A 335 -1.01 -10.87 25.44
N ARG A 336 -1.76 -10.70 26.52
CA ARG A 336 -2.78 -11.65 26.97
C ARG A 336 -4.16 -11.02 26.89
N ASN A 337 -5.10 -11.72 26.29
CA ASN A 337 -6.52 -11.42 26.38
C ASN A 337 -7.28 -12.62 26.96
N GLY A 338 -7.76 -12.51 28.20
CA GLY A 338 -8.43 -13.62 28.88
C GLY A 338 -7.54 -14.86 28.98
N LYS A 339 -7.94 -15.97 28.36
CA LYS A 339 -7.13 -17.21 28.31
C LYS A 339 -6.18 -17.26 27.11
N ASN A 340 -6.30 -16.34 26.17
CA ASN A 340 -5.57 -16.36 24.92
C ASN A 340 -4.31 -15.52 25.04
N ILE A 341 -3.24 -15.98 24.41
CA ILE A 341 -2.03 -15.18 24.15
C ILE A 341 -2.14 -14.69 22.71
N LEU A 342 -1.94 -13.39 22.51
CA LEU A 342 -1.92 -12.77 21.18
C LEU A 342 -0.49 -12.31 20.87
N VAL A 343 -0.09 -12.49 19.62
CA VAL A 343 1.25 -12.16 19.13
C VAL A 343 1.11 -11.35 17.87
N GLY A 344 1.70 -10.16 17.86
CA GLY A 344 1.83 -9.33 16.68
C GLY A 344 3.18 -9.59 16.03
N THR A 345 3.15 -9.89 14.73
CA THR A 345 4.36 -10.16 13.94
C THR A 345 4.64 -9.05 12.94
N TYR A 346 5.86 -9.08 12.38
CA TYR A 346 6.29 -8.07 11.42
C TYR A 346 5.63 -8.22 10.06
N HIS A 347 5.36 -9.44 9.59
CA HIS A 347 4.89 -9.66 8.21
C HIS A 347 3.55 -10.39 8.14
N ALA A 348 3.30 -11.40 8.99
CA ALA A 348 2.16 -12.29 8.83
C ALA A 348 0.92 -11.91 9.67
N GLY A 349 0.95 -10.79 10.39
CA GLY A 349 -0.15 -10.27 11.18
C GLY A 349 -0.19 -10.81 12.61
N ASN A 350 -1.39 -11.13 13.06
CA ASN A 350 -1.70 -11.65 14.38
C ASN A 350 -1.71 -13.19 14.41
N PHE A 351 -1.18 -13.72 15.50
CA PHE A 351 -1.31 -15.11 15.90
C PHE A 351 -1.89 -15.17 17.30
N TYR A 352 -2.59 -16.27 17.59
CA TYR A 352 -3.08 -16.55 18.92
C TYR A 352 -2.72 -17.96 19.37
N SER A 353 -2.73 -18.13 20.68
CA SER A 353 -2.58 -19.43 21.34
C SER A 353 -3.52 -19.56 22.52
N THR A 354 -4.09 -20.76 22.70
CA THR A 354 -4.96 -21.14 23.81
C THR A 354 -4.30 -22.17 24.75
N ASP A 355 -3.08 -22.60 24.43
CA ASP A 355 -2.35 -23.67 25.11
C ASP A 355 -1.00 -23.21 25.69
N PHE A 356 -0.96 -21.94 26.08
CA PHE A 356 0.22 -21.24 26.62
C PHE A 356 1.35 -21.09 25.60
N GLY A 357 1.05 -21.04 24.31
CA GLY A 357 2.03 -20.86 23.24
C GLY A 357 2.69 -22.17 22.80
N LYS A 358 2.16 -23.34 23.17
CA LYS A 358 2.67 -24.60 22.62
C LYS A 358 2.35 -24.70 21.12
N THR A 359 1.17 -24.22 20.74
CA THR A 359 0.74 -24.09 19.35
C THR A 359 0.20 -22.68 19.08
N TRP A 360 0.39 -22.24 17.85
CA TRP A 360 -0.07 -20.94 17.34
C TRP A 360 -0.95 -21.15 16.11
N ALA A 361 -1.97 -20.30 15.99
CA ALA A 361 -2.81 -20.22 14.82
C ALA A 361 -2.95 -18.76 14.39
N GLU A 362 -3.07 -18.53 13.09
CA GLU A 362 -3.35 -17.22 12.53
C GLU A 362 -4.81 -16.83 12.75
N ASN A 363 -5.07 -15.56 12.99
CA ASN A 363 -6.41 -14.99 13.13
C ASN A 363 -6.43 -13.56 12.59
N ASN A 364 -6.30 -13.50 11.26
CA ASN A 364 -6.03 -12.26 10.54
C ASN A 364 -7.24 -11.68 9.80
N SER A 365 -8.42 -12.30 9.89
CA SER A 365 -9.57 -11.88 9.08
C SER A 365 -9.85 -10.38 9.24
N GLY A 366 -9.79 -9.63 8.14
CA GLY A 366 -9.97 -8.17 8.13
C GLY A 366 -8.70 -7.32 8.27
N PHE A 367 -7.52 -7.90 8.58
CA PHE A 367 -6.23 -7.21 8.46
C PHE A 367 -5.83 -7.06 6.99
N THR A 368 -6.24 -5.97 6.35
CA THR A 368 -5.97 -5.69 4.94
C THR A 368 -4.60 -5.06 4.67
N ASN A 369 -3.67 -5.12 5.63
CA ASN A 369 -2.37 -4.47 5.57
C ASN A 369 -1.23 -5.37 5.05
N LEU A 370 -1.58 -6.47 4.38
CA LEU A 370 -0.62 -7.38 3.78
C LEU A 370 0.01 -6.75 2.53
N ARG A 371 1.34 -6.72 2.48
CA ARG A 371 2.09 -6.19 1.34
C ARG A 371 2.04 -7.17 0.16
N ILE A 372 1.75 -6.64 -1.02
CA ILE A 372 1.72 -7.39 -2.28
C ILE A 372 2.91 -6.97 -3.14
N TRP A 373 3.87 -7.88 -3.29
CA TRP A 373 5.08 -7.64 -4.09
C TRP A 373 4.88 -7.94 -5.57
N ASN A 374 4.07 -8.96 -5.88
CA ASN A 374 3.92 -9.44 -7.24
C ASN A 374 2.51 -9.99 -7.49
N LEU A 375 1.99 -9.73 -8.68
CA LEU A 375 0.77 -10.32 -9.23
C LEU A 375 1.13 -10.97 -10.57
N SER A 376 0.74 -12.23 -10.74
CA SER A 376 0.97 -13.00 -11.97
C SER A 376 -0.30 -13.73 -12.38
N VAL A 377 -0.54 -13.85 -13.69
CA VAL A 377 -1.78 -14.40 -14.25
C VAL A 377 -1.47 -15.61 -15.10
N ASN A 378 -2.31 -16.64 -14.99
CA ASN A 378 -2.26 -17.84 -15.82
C ASN A 378 -3.67 -18.36 -16.09
N GLY A 379 -4.18 -18.10 -17.30
CA GLY A 379 -5.60 -18.29 -17.60
C GLY A 379 -6.47 -17.49 -16.64
N ASN A 380 -7.43 -18.15 -15.98
CA ASN A 380 -8.32 -17.52 -15.00
C ASN A 380 -7.70 -17.38 -13.60
N ASN A 381 -6.50 -17.92 -13.37
CA ASN A 381 -5.85 -17.90 -12.07
C ASN A 381 -5.00 -16.63 -11.93
N ILE A 382 -5.13 -15.97 -10.78
CA ILE A 382 -4.31 -14.83 -10.37
C ILE A 382 -3.55 -15.25 -9.12
N TYR A 383 -2.23 -15.20 -9.19
CA TYR A 383 -1.32 -15.47 -8.09
C TYR A 383 -0.82 -14.16 -7.51
N ALA A 384 -0.79 -14.04 -6.19
CA ALA A 384 -0.18 -12.92 -5.48
C ALA A 384 1.00 -13.41 -4.63
N GLY A 385 2.16 -12.80 -4.84
CA GLY A 385 3.33 -12.92 -3.97
C GLY A 385 3.28 -11.85 -2.90
N THR A 386 3.37 -12.26 -1.63
CA THR A 386 3.13 -11.37 -0.49
C THR A 386 4.32 -11.36 0.47
N GLU A 387 4.38 -10.36 1.35
CA GLU A 387 5.32 -10.32 2.47
C GLU A 387 4.70 -11.01 3.69
N GLY A 388 5.15 -12.22 4.04
CA GLY A 388 4.66 -12.98 5.21
C GLY A 388 3.40 -13.81 4.99
N GLY A 389 2.60 -13.52 3.96
CA GLY A 389 1.41 -14.32 3.60
C GLY A 389 1.70 -15.49 2.64
N GLY A 390 2.89 -15.53 2.03
CA GLY A 390 3.29 -16.51 1.02
C GLY A 390 2.65 -16.27 -0.34
N VAL A 391 2.21 -17.33 -0.99
CA VAL A 391 1.50 -17.29 -2.27
C VAL A 391 -0.01 -17.36 -2.03
N LEU A 392 -0.75 -16.40 -2.56
CA LEU A 392 -2.22 -16.43 -2.60
C LEU A 392 -2.69 -16.73 -4.02
N LEU A 393 -3.77 -17.49 -4.15
CA LEU A 393 -4.43 -17.80 -5.42
C LEU A 393 -5.88 -17.34 -5.39
N SER A 394 -6.28 -16.62 -6.44
CA SER A 394 -7.68 -16.40 -6.80
C SER A 394 -7.99 -17.03 -8.16
N ASN A 395 -9.13 -17.70 -8.26
CA ASN A 395 -9.67 -18.27 -9.51
C ASN A 395 -11.02 -17.63 -9.91
N ASN A 396 -11.39 -16.53 -9.24
CA ASN A 396 -12.68 -15.86 -9.38
C ASN A 396 -12.51 -14.34 -9.48
N ASN A 397 -11.49 -13.92 -10.24
CA ASN A 397 -11.15 -12.51 -10.49
C ASN A 397 -10.92 -11.68 -9.22
N GLY A 398 -10.34 -12.27 -8.17
CA GLY A 398 -10.02 -11.58 -6.91
C GLY A 398 -11.14 -11.55 -5.89
N ASN A 399 -12.34 -12.05 -6.18
CA ASN A 399 -13.46 -12.03 -5.22
C ASN A 399 -13.13 -12.79 -3.92
N SER A 400 -12.27 -13.82 -4.00
CA SER A 400 -11.67 -14.46 -2.84
C SER A 400 -10.27 -15.02 -3.16
N TRP A 401 -9.45 -15.12 -2.13
CA TRP A 401 -8.07 -15.61 -2.20
C TRP A 401 -7.84 -16.78 -1.25
N THR A 402 -6.99 -17.71 -1.66
CA THR A 402 -6.63 -18.91 -0.87
C THR A 402 -5.12 -19.04 -0.76
N LYS A 403 -4.61 -19.35 0.44
CA LYS A 403 -3.18 -19.58 0.67
C LYS A 403 -2.72 -20.87 0.00
N LYS A 404 -1.53 -20.81 -0.61
CA LYS A 404 -0.89 -21.89 -1.35
C LYS A 404 0.55 -22.06 -0.88
N ASN A 405 0.73 -22.45 0.40
CA ASN A 405 2.03 -22.39 1.09
C ASN A 405 2.59 -23.75 1.50
N ASN A 406 1.97 -24.87 1.12
CA ASN A 406 2.44 -26.19 1.54
C ASN A 406 3.83 -26.50 0.94
N GLY A 407 4.85 -26.63 1.79
CA GLY A 407 6.25 -26.79 1.39
C GLY A 407 7.01 -25.47 1.15
N LEU A 408 6.33 -24.31 1.20
CA LEU A 408 6.96 -23.00 1.09
C LEU A 408 7.46 -22.56 2.47
N THR A 409 8.76 -22.73 2.72
CA THR A 409 9.37 -22.46 4.04
C THR A 409 9.73 -21.00 4.28
N ASN A 410 9.59 -20.15 3.28
CA ASN A 410 9.73 -18.70 3.39
C ASN A 410 8.54 -18.02 2.71
N LEU A 411 7.79 -17.24 3.48
CA LEU A 411 6.53 -16.63 3.05
C LEU A 411 6.69 -15.20 2.51
N SER A 412 7.92 -14.68 2.38
CA SER A 412 8.22 -13.42 1.70
C SER A 412 8.54 -13.69 0.22
N VAL A 413 7.53 -13.57 -0.63
CA VAL A 413 7.59 -13.87 -2.07
C VAL A 413 7.67 -12.58 -2.87
N TYR A 414 8.79 -12.36 -3.58
CA TYR A 414 9.07 -11.14 -4.34
C TYR A 414 8.67 -11.21 -5.80
N SER A 415 8.72 -12.39 -6.42
CA SER A 415 8.41 -12.56 -7.84
C SER A 415 7.83 -13.93 -8.11
N ILE A 416 6.85 -14.02 -9.00
CA ILE A 416 6.21 -15.27 -9.42
C ILE A 416 6.26 -15.35 -10.95
N ALA A 417 6.83 -16.42 -11.49
CA ALA A 417 6.72 -16.78 -12.89
C ALA A 417 5.81 -18.00 -13.04
N VAL A 418 4.86 -17.94 -13.97
CA VAL A 418 3.88 -19.01 -14.18
C VAL A 418 3.85 -19.39 -15.66
N ASP A 419 3.96 -20.68 -15.95
CA ASP A 419 3.71 -21.27 -17.26
C ASP A 419 3.00 -22.62 -17.12
N GLY A 420 1.71 -22.65 -17.44
CA GLY A 420 0.86 -23.82 -17.23
C GLY A 420 0.88 -24.29 -15.78
N ASN A 421 1.34 -25.52 -15.54
CA ASN A 421 1.47 -26.06 -14.19
C ASN A 421 2.79 -25.71 -13.50
N ASN A 422 3.78 -25.18 -14.23
CA ASN A 422 5.08 -24.82 -13.69
C ASN A 422 5.02 -23.41 -13.10
N ILE A 423 5.23 -23.32 -11.79
CA ILE A 423 5.29 -22.05 -11.08
C ILE A 423 6.61 -21.96 -10.35
N PHE A 424 7.36 -20.90 -10.62
CA PHE A 424 8.57 -20.57 -9.89
C PHE A 424 8.35 -19.30 -9.07
N VAL A 425 8.77 -19.33 -7.80
CA VAL A 425 8.71 -18.16 -6.92
C VAL A 425 10.09 -17.80 -6.44
N GLY A 426 10.43 -16.52 -6.58
CA GLY A 426 11.60 -15.90 -5.98
C GLY A 426 11.26 -15.35 -4.60
N THR A 427 12.08 -15.68 -3.60
CA THR A 427 11.85 -15.27 -2.20
C THR A 427 12.91 -14.29 -1.70
N GLU A 428 12.61 -13.66 -0.57
CA GLU A 428 13.59 -12.90 0.19
C GLU A 428 14.58 -13.83 0.92
N GLY A 429 15.73 -14.10 0.30
CA GLY A 429 16.87 -14.72 0.98
C GLY A 429 16.82 -16.25 1.08
N SER A 430 15.73 -16.91 0.68
CA SER A 430 15.63 -18.39 0.61
C SER A 430 15.69 -18.93 -0.82
N GLY A 431 15.96 -18.07 -1.81
CA GLY A 431 16.12 -18.49 -3.18
C GLY A 431 14.80 -18.75 -3.90
N ILE A 432 14.79 -19.83 -4.68
CA ILE A 432 13.70 -20.17 -5.60
C ILE A 432 12.98 -21.42 -5.11
N PHE A 433 11.64 -21.39 -5.16
CA PHE A 433 10.80 -22.58 -5.02
C PHE A 433 10.07 -22.86 -6.32
N HIS A 434 9.79 -24.14 -6.56
CA HIS A 434 9.10 -24.63 -7.75
C HIS A 434 7.88 -25.46 -7.35
N SER A 435 6.79 -25.28 -8.09
CA SER A 435 5.57 -26.08 -8.03
C SER A 435 5.22 -26.57 -9.43
N THR A 436 4.70 -27.80 -9.51
CA THR A 436 4.22 -28.45 -10.73
C THR A 436 2.73 -28.79 -10.66
N ASP A 437 2.03 -28.29 -9.65
CA ASP A 437 0.65 -28.66 -9.30
C ASP A 437 -0.22 -27.43 -8.99
N LEU A 438 0.00 -26.33 -9.73
CA LEU A 438 -0.71 -25.05 -9.58
C LEU A 438 -0.51 -24.37 -8.22
N GLY A 439 0.62 -24.62 -7.56
CA GLY A 439 0.99 -24.05 -6.26
C GLY A 439 0.45 -24.84 -5.07
N ASN A 440 -0.08 -26.04 -5.26
CA ASN A 440 -0.58 -26.85 -4.15
C ASN A 440 0.56 -27.39 -3.28
N THR A 441 1.71 -27.70 -3.88
CA THR A 441 2.94 -28.07 -3.18
C THR A 441 4.15 -27.35 -3.76
N TRP A 442 5.11 -27.05 -2.88
CA TRP A 442 6.34 -26.35 -3.23
C TRP A 442 7.57 -27.16 -2.83
N LEU A 443 8.56 -27.14 -3.71
CA LEU A 443 9.89 -27.67 -3.45
C LEU A 443 10.91 -26.55 -3.55
N GLN A 444 11.71 -26.35 -2.50
CA GLN A 444 12.83 -25.43 -2.55
C GLN A 444 13.90 -25.99 -3.50
N ILE A 445 14.37 -25.17 -4.43
CA ILE A 445 15.49 -25.53 -5.31
C ILE A 445 16.79 -25.44 -4.49
N LYS A 446 17.28 -26.59 -4.06
CA LYS A 446 18.54 -26.71 -3.31
C LYS A 446 19.72 -26.75 -4.26
N ASN A 447 20.24 -25.58 -4.60
CA ASN A 447 21.42 -25.40 -5.44
C ASN A 447 22.37 -24.35 -4.81
N GLU A 448 23.69 -24.55 -4.95
CA GLU A 448 24.70 -23.67 -4.33
C GLU A 448 24.59 -22.20 -4.76
N ILE A 449 24.09 -21.93 -5.97
CA ILE A 449 23.97 -20.59 -6.51
C ILE A 449 22.71 -19.91 -5.99
N VAL A 450 21.55 -20.58 -6.07
CA VAL A 450 20.24 -19.93 -5.87
C VAL A 450 19.63 -20.12 -4.49
N SER A 451 20.11 -21.05 -3.66
CA SER A 451 19.44 -21.45 -2.40
C SER A 451 19.38 -20.38 -1.29
N LYS A 452 20.14 -19.28 -1.40
CA LYS A 452 20.22 -18.22 -0.39
C LYS A 452 20.24 -16.82 -1.00
N LEU A 453 19.42 -16.61 -2.03
CA LEU A 453 19.35 -15.34 -2.75
C LEU A 453 18.08 -14.57 -2.43
N HIS A 454 18.18 -13.25 -2.50
CA HIS A 454 17.05 -12.35 -2.70
C HIS A 454 16.75 -12.31 -4.19
N VAL A 455 15.70 -13.01 -4.62
CA VAL A 455 15.34 -13.12 -6.04
C VAL A 455 14.27 -12.08 -6.36
N PHE A 456 14.68 -10.97 -6.98
CA PHE A 456 13.80 -9.84 -7.27
C PHE A 456 12.94 -10.04 -8.51
N SER A 457 13.43 -10.81 -9.48
CA SER A 457 12.72 -11.06 -10.72
C SER A 457 12.98 -12.49 -11.18
N ILE A 458 11.91 -13.20 -11.52
CA ILE A 458 11.97 -14.49 -12.17
C ILE A 458 11.00 -14.48 -13.34
N ILE A 459 11.45 -15.00 -14.49
CA ILE A 459 10.62 -15.15 -15.69
C ILE A 459 10.86 -16.54 -16.31
N ILE A 460 9.83 -17.04 -16.99
CA ILE A 460 9.91 -18.26 -17.81
C ILE A 460 9.77 -17.81 -19.26
N HIS A 461 10.65 -18.30 -20.12
CA HIS A 461 10.53 -18.12 -21.56
C HIS A 461 10.89 -19.40 -22.27
N GLU A 462 9.90 -19.97 -22.95
CA GLU A 462 10.00 -21.31 -23.54
C GLU A 462 10.41 -22.33 -22.45
N ASN A 463 11.51 -23.04 -22.64
CA ASN A 463 12.05 -24.02 -21.67
C ASN A 463 13.11 -23.43 -20.73
N ASN A 464 13.34 -22.10 -20.77
CA ASN A 464 14.38 -21.43 -20.00
C ASN A 464 13.77 -20.64 -18.85
N ILE A 465 14.48 -20.64 -17.71
CA ILE A 465 14.11 -19.87 -16.54
C ILE A 465 15.25 -18.92 -16.23
N PHE A 466 14.91 -17.65 -16.06
CA PHE A 466 15.86 -16.60 -15.76
C PHE A 466 15.51 -15.97 -14.43
N ALA A 467 16.52 -15.78 -13.58
CA ALA A 467 16.38 -15.18 -12.26
C ALA A 467 17.38 -14.04 -12.08
N GLY A 468 16.88 -12.89 -11.63
CA GLY A 468 17.65 -11.72 -11.25
C GLY A 468 17.69 -11.60 -9.73
N ALA A 469 18.89 -11.46 -9.18
CA ALA A 469 19.10 -11.41 -7.74
C ALA A 469 20.20 -10.42 -7.33
N ALA A 470 20.09 -9.86 -6.12
CA ALA A 470 21.19 -9.14 -5.48
C ALA A 470 22.36 -10.08 -5.17
N GLY A 471 23.58 -9.63 -5.47
CA GLY A 471 24.83 -10.35 -5.18
C GLY A 471 25.16 -11.48 -6.15
N ALA A 472 24.17 -12.18 -6.72
CA ALA A 472 24.38 -13.22 -7.74
C ALA A 472 24.29 -12.71 -9.18
N GLY A 473 23.56 -11.61 -9.42
CA GLY A 473 23.33 -11.06 -10.75
C GLY A 473 22.29 -11.86 -11.52
N PHE A 474 22.59 -12.18 -12.77
CA PHE A 474 21.72 -12.97 -13.65
C PHE A 474 22.04 -14.46 -13.55
N CYS A 475 21.01 -15.26 -13.26
CA CYS A 475 21.07 -16.71 -13.17
C CYS A 475 20.14 -17.32 -14.23
N HIS A 476 20.58 -18.43 -14.83
CA HIS A 476 19.86 -19.12 -15.89
C HIS A 476 19.80 -20.63 -15.64
N SER A 477 18.63 -21.22 -15.88
CA SER A 477 18.39 -22.65 -15.97
C SER A 477 17.73 -22.99 -17.31
N SER A 478 18.23 -24.04 -17.97
CA SER A 478 17.69 -24.59 -19.22
C SER A 478 17.07 -25.99 -19.04
N ASP A 479 16.87 -26.41 -17.79
CA ASP A 479 16.42 -27.74 -17.40
C ASP A 479 15.34 -27.65 -16.32
N TYR A 480 14.38 -26.75 -16.49
CA TYR A 480 13.25 -26.59 -15.56
C TYR A 480 13.67 -26.35 -14.09
N GLY A 481 14.81 -25.72 -13.86
CA GLY A 481 15.29 -25.32 -12.55
C GLY A 481 16.13 -26.38 -11.82
N TYR A 482 16.43 -27.53 -12.43
CA TYR A 482 17.28 -28.56 -11.82
C TYR A 482 18.72 -28.07 -11.65
N SER A 483 19.27 -27.35 -12.62
CA SER A 483 20.59 -26.75 -12.56
C SER A 483 20.55 -25.26 -12.93
N TRP A 484 21.46 -24.50 -12.31
CA TRP A 484 21.54 -23.05 -12.45
C TRP A 484 22.97 -22.63 -12.75
N THR A 485 23.12 -21.58 -13.56
CA THR A 485 24.41 -20.98 -13.90
C THR A 485 24.34 -19.47 -13.78
N GLN A 486 25.38 -18.84 -13.22
CA GLN A 486 25.52 -17.38 -13.22
C GLN A 486 26.06 -16.92 -14.57
N LYS A 487 25.37 -16.01 -15.25
CA LYS A 487 25.78 -15.48 -16.56
C LYS A 487 25.86 -13.95 -16.53
N ASN A 488 26.97 -13.45 -15.99
CA ASN A 488 27.16 -12.03 -15.67
C ASN A 488 28.18 -11.32 -16.58
N LYS A 489 28.70 -11.98 -17.62
CA LYS A 489 29.78 -11.42 -18.44
C LYS A 489 29.29 -10.19 -19.22
N GLY A 490 29.89 -9.03 -18.95
CA GLY A 490 29.50 -7.75 -19.55
C GLY A 490 28.54 -6.92 -18.69
N LEU A 491 28.00 -7.47 -17.60
CA LEU A 491 27.24 -6.69 -16.62
C LEU A 491 28.19 -5.84 -15.74
N PRO A 492 27.77 -4.63 -15.31
CA PRO A 492 28.61 -3.72 -14.55
C PRO A 492 28.66 -4.08 -13.06
N ASN A 493 27.63 -4.79 -12.57
CA ASN A 493 27.50 -5.25 -11.19
C ASN A 493 26.55 -6.46 -11.14
N LYS A 494 26.34 -7.03 -9.94
CA LYS A 494 25.51 -8.22 -9.72
C LYS A 494 24.16 -7.90 -9.05
N ASN A 495 23.58 -6.74 -9.31
CA ASN A 495 22.29 -6.31 -8.75
C ASN A 495 21.22 -6.24 -9.83
N VAL A 496 20.82 -7.40 -10.37
CA VAL A 496 19.75 -7.49 -11.37
C VAL A 496 18.41 -7.45 -10.64
N VAL A 497 17.59 -6.43 -10.92
CA VAL A 497 16.31 -6.18 -10.23
C VAL A 497 15.09 -6.52 -11.08
N THR A 498 15.24 -6.55 -12.41
CA THR A 498 14.14 -6.86 -13.34
C THR A 498 14.70 -7.53 -14.59
N ILE A 499 13.94 -8.49 -15.11
CA ILE A 499 14.24 -9.17 -16.37
C ILE A 499 12.99 -9.07 -17.24
N ALA A 500 13.19 -8.74 -18.51
CA ALA A 500 12.16 -8.78 -19.54
C ALA A 500 12.73 -9.45 -20.78
N ASN A 501 11.89 -10.09 -21.58
CA ASN A 501 12.32 -10.76 -22.80
C ASN A 501 11.34 -10.49 -23.94
N ASN A 502 11.84 -10.61 -25.15
CA ASN A 502 11.03 -10.82 -26.35
C ASN A 502 11.53 -12.09 -27.05
N ASP A 503 10.92 -12.46 -28.18
CA ASP A 503 11.16 -13.76 -28.85
C ASP A 503 12.63 -14.09 -29.12
N ASN A 504 13.52 -13.09 -29.23
CA ASN A 504 14.92 -13.29 -29.60
C ASN A 504 15.93 -12.75 -28.58
N ASN A 505 15.51 -11.97 -27.58
CA ASN A 505 16.41 -11.19 -26.75
C ASN A 505 15.99 -11.15 -25.28
N ILE A 506 16.98 -11.07 -24.39
CA ILE A 506 16.79 -10.89 -22.96
C ILE A 506 17.34 -9.52 -22.56
N PHE A 507 16.55 -8.80 -21.77
CA PHE A 507 16.91 -7.54 -21.17
C PHE A 507 16.99 -7.67 -19.65
N ALA A 508 18.06 -7.13 -19.07
CA ALA A 508 18.25 -7.04 -17.63
C ALA A 508 18.31 -5.56 -17.21
N GLY A 509 17.50 -5.19 -16.23
CA GLY A 509 17.62 -3.92 -15.52
C GLY A 509 18.39 -4.11 -14.22
N LEU A 510 19.40 -3.27 -14.00
CA LEU A 510 20.25 -3.33 -12.82
C LEU A 510 20.14 -2.06 -11.97
N TRP A 511 20.08 -2.25 -10.66
CA TRP A 511 20.18 -1.13 -9.73
C TRP A 511 21.58 -0.53 -9.82
N ASN A 512 21.63 0.79 -10.07
CA ASN A 512 22.88 1.53 -10.33
C ASN A 512 23.70 0.92 -11.48
N GLY A 513 23.03 0.45 -12.53
CA GLY A 513 23.66 -0.16 -13.71
C GLY A 513 22.96 0.18 -15.02
N GLY A 514 21.63 0.38 -15.01
CA GLY A 514 20.86 0.66 -16.22
C GLY A 514 20.36 -0.61 -16.91
N VAL A 515 20.15 -0.55 -18.22
CA VAL A 515 19.57 -1.60 -19.06
C VAL A 515 20.68 -2.31 -19.86
N TYR A 516 20.64 -3.64 -19.88
CA TYR A 516 21.55 -4.48 -20.64
C TYR A 516 20.78 -5.47 -21.50
N LEU A 517 21.32 -5.77 -22.68
CA LEU A 517 20.79 -6.70 -23.67
C LEU A 517 21.73 -7.90 -23.81
N SER A 518 21.16 -9.10 -23.82
CA SER A 518 21.80 -10.34 -24.24
C SER A 518 21.00 -10.98 -25.39
N LYS A 519 21.74 -11.53 -26.37
CA LYS A 519 21.21 -12.27 -27.53
C LYS A 519 21.53 -13.77 -27.47
N ASP A 520 22.11 -14.21 -26.37
CA ASP A 520 22.73 -15.53 -26.18
C ASP A 520 22.37 -16.09 -24.79
N ASN A 521 21.11 -15.93 -24.38
CA ASN A 521 20.58 -16.43 -23.11
C ASN A 521 21.44 -16.08 -21.89
N GLY A 522 21.94 -14.84 -21.85
CA GLY A 522 22.73 -14.25 -20.78
C GLY A 522 24.24 -14.43 -20.88
N ASP A 523 24.77 -15.17 -21.87
CA ASP A 523 26.22 -15.46 -21.93
C ASP A 523 27.09 -14.21 -22.14
N ASN A 524 26.60 -13.23 -22.90
CA ASN A 524 27.24 -11.92 -23.06
C ASN A 524 26.20 -10.80 -23.00
N TRP A 525 26.52 -9.76 -22.21
CA TRP A 525 25.69 -8.58 -22.03
C TRP A 525 26.30 -7.34 -22.66
N THR A 526 25.44 -6.53 -23.29
CA THR A 526 25.80 -5.24 -23.88
C THR A 526 24.93 -4.13 -23.31
N SER A 527 25.53 -2.99 -22.97
CA SER A 527 24.81 -1.87 -22.36
C SER A 527 23.86 -1.19 -23.35
N LYS A 528 22.69 -0.79 -22.87
CA LYS A 528 21.63 -0.08 -23.58
C LYS A 528 21.20 1.18 -22.82
N ASN A 529 22.20 1.91 -22.30
CA ASN A 529 22.00 3.02 -21.37
C ASN A 529 21.86 4.40 -22.03
N ASN A 530 21.76 4.46 -23.36
CA ASN A 530 21.70 5.72 -24.08
C ASN A 530 20.36 6.43 -23.84
N GLY A 531 20.37 7.49 -23.02
CA GLY A 531 19.19 8.31 -22.72
C GLY A 531 18.31 7.79 -21.58
N VAL A 532 18.74 6.79 -20.79
CA VAL A 532 17.99 6.23 -19.64
C VAL A 532 18.76 6.36 -18.33
N SER A 533 18.04 6.51 -17.22
CA SER A 533 18.63 6.50 -15.87
C SER A 533 19.23 5.14 -15.53
N ILE A 534 20.31 5.12 -14.75
CA ILE A 534 20.95 3.89 -14.27
C ILE A 534 20.28 3.31 -13.02
N TYR A 535 19.37 4.05 -12.39
CA TYR A 535 18.62 3.61 -11.20
C TYR A 535 17.34 2.87 -11.60
N MET A 536 17.51 1.70 -12.20
CA MET A 536 16.42 0.87 -12.70
C MET A 536 15.62 0.22 -11.58
N HIS A 537 14.32 0.03 -11.82
CA HIS A 537 13.45 -0.82 -11.01
C HIS A 537 12.66 -1.83 -11.84
N ASN A 538 12.12 -1.42 -12.99
CA ASN A 538 11.26 -2.27 -13.80
C ASN A 538 11.50 -2.06 -15.31
N ILE A 539 11.35 -3.13 -16.10
CA ILE A 539 11.31 -3.09 -17.56
C ILE A 539 10.10 -3.88 -18.02
N THR A 540 9.35 -3.35 -18.97
CA THR A 540 8.29 -4.08 -19.67
C THR A 540 8.40 -3.89 -21.18
N ILE A 541 7.97 -4.89 -21.94
CA ILE A 541 8.06 -4.93 -23.40
C ILE A 541 6.66 -5.24 -23.95
N SER A 542 6.22 -4.46 -24.95
CA SER A 542 4.94 -4.63 -25.62
C SER A 542 5.12 -4.39 -27.12
N GLY A 543 5.18 -5.48 -27.89
CA GLY A 543 5.57 -5.44 -29.31
C GLY A 543 6.94 -4.80 -29.49
N ASN A 544 7.03 -3.77 -30.33
CA ASN A 544 8.27 -3.02 -30.58
C ASN A 544 8.59 -1.96 -29.52
N ASN A 545 7.67 -1.71 -28.57
CA ASN A 545 7.84 -0.71 -27.54
C ASN A 545 8.43 -1.32 -26.26
N MET A 546 9.41 -0.64 -25.70
CA MET A 546 9.99 -0.95 -24.41
C MET A 546 9.82 0.22 -23.46
N TYR A 547 9.51 -0.08 -22.21
CA TYR A 547 9.38 0.92 -21.16
C TYR A 547 10.27 0.57 -19.98
N ALA A 548 10.97 1.56 -19.45
CA ALA A 548 11.86 1.46 -18.31
C ALA A 548 11.37 2.35 -17.17
N GLY A 549 11.10 1.73 -16.03
CA GLY A 549 10.70 2.36 -14.79
C GLY A 549 11.91 2.58 -13.90
N THR A 550 12.05 3.80 -13.38
CA THR A 550 13.25 4.24 -12.66
C THR A 550 12.91 4.84 -11.30
N LEU A 551 13.93 4.88 -10.43
CA LEU A 551 13.84 5.43 -9.08
C LEU A 551 14.35 6.88 -9.04
N LEU A 552 14.32 7.49 -7.85
CA LEU A 552 14.81 8.85 -7.58
C LEU A 552 14.07 9.93 -8.37
N GLY A 553 12.80 9.66 -8.70
CA GLY A 553 11.93 10.64 -9.37
C GLY A 553 12.20 10.86 -10.86
N THR A 554 13.04 10.04 -11.51
CA THR A 554 13.35 10.21 -12.95
C THR A 554 12.25 9.67 -13.89
N GLY A 555 11.23 8.99 -13.36
CA GLY A 555 10.02 8.64 -14.10
C GLY A 555 10.17 7.45 -15.06
N VAL A 556 9.42 7.49 -16.16
CA VAL A 556 9.39 6.42 -17.18
C VAL A 556 10.22 6.84 -18.39
N TYR A 557 10.89 5.86 -19.00
CA TYR A 557 11.58 6.01 -20.28
C TYR A 557 10.98 5.06 -21.31
N HIS A 558 10.89 5.50 -22.56
CA HIS A 558 10.37 4.73 -23.68
C HIS A 558 11.45 4.55 -24.76
N SER A 559 11.45 3.38 -25.39
CA SER A 559 12.28 3.04 -26.54
C SER A 559 11.46 2.25 -27.55
N SER A 560 11.58 2.59 -28.84
CA SER A 560 10.99 1.82 -29.96
C SER A 560 12.05 1.09 -30.80
N ASN A 561 13.30 1.00 -30.33
CA ASN A 561 14.45 0.48 -31.09
C ASN A 561 15.36 -0.45 -30.26
N GLU A 562 14.73 -1.36 -29.50
CA GLU A 562 15.41 -2.36 -28.66
C GLU A 562 16.40 -1.74 -27.63
N GLY A 563 16.01 -0.61 -27.04
CA GLY A 563 16.78 0.10 -26.02
C GLY A 563 18.01 0.83 -26.57
N SER A 564 18.13 0.99 -27.88
CA SER A 564 19.28 1.68 -28.48
C SER A 564 19.26 3.20 -28.24
N LEU A 565 18.07 3.78 -28.09
CA LEU A 565 17.85 5.13 -27.60
C LEU A 565 16.59 5.18 -26.76
N TRP A 566 16.70 5.76 -25.57
CA TRP A 566 15.59 6.00 -24.67
C TRP A 566 15.20 7.47 -24.63
N THR A 567 13.90 7.72 -24.54
CA THR A 567 13.34 9.06 -24.36
C THR A 567 12.56 9.09 -23.05
N GLN A 568 12.81 10.11 -22.23
CA GLN A 568 12.11 10.31 -20.97
C GLN A 568 10.66 10.75 -21.21
N LYS A 569 9.72 10.17 -20.45
CA LYS A 569 8.26 10.30 -20.59
C LYS A 569 7.65 10.67 -19.24
N ILE A 570 7.65 11.97 -18.91
CA ILE A 570 7.35 12.48 -17.55
C ILE A 570 6.19 13.46 -17.46
N ASN A 571 5.51 13.79 -18.57
CA ASN A 571 4.44 14.78 -18.53
C ASN A 571 3.24 14.26 -17.69
N GLY A 572 3.00 14.85 -16.52
CA GLY A 572 2.02 14.35 -15.55
C GLY A 572 2.53 13.22 -14.63
N LEU A 573 3.82 12.87 -14.68
CA LEU A 573 4.46 11.82 -13.88
C LEU A 573 5.85 12.26 -13.37
N THR A 574 5.89 13.32 -12.57
CA THR A 574 7.12 13.90 -12.03
C THR A 574 7.32 13.57 -10.55
N ASN A 575 8.57 13.32 -10.14
CA ASN A 575 8.96 13.09 -8.73
C ASN A 575 8.38 11.81 -8.08
N TYR A 576 8.06 10.79 -8.88
CA TYR A 576 7.62 9.49 -8.39
C TYR A 576 8.64 8.40 -8.70
N ASN A 577 8.76 7.44 -7.79
CA ASN A 577 9.44 6.18 -8.04
C ASN A 577 8.50 5.27 -8.82
N ILE A 578 9.00 4.64 -9.88
CA ILE A 578 8.21 3.73 -10.70
C ILE A 578 8.48 2.30 -10.23
N TRP A 579 7.51 1.69 -9.56
CA TRP A 579 7.66 0.33 -9.02
C TRP A 579 7.31 -0.74 -10.05
N THR A 580 6.26 -0.51 -10.85
CA THR A 580 5.75 -1.50 -11.79
C THR A 580 5.21 -0.83 -13.05
N LEU A 581 5.33 -1.53 -14.18
CA LEU A 581 4.84 -1.14 -15.48
C LEU A 581 4.08 -2.30 -16.12
N ALA A 582 2.98 -1.97 -16.79
CA ALA A 582 2.31 -2.86 -17.72
C ALA A 582 1.99 -2.08 -19.00
N ALA A 583 2.13 -2.72 -20.16
CA ALA A 583 1.90 -2.05 -21.45
C ALA A 583 1.18 -2.96 -22.44
N THR A 584 0.20 -2.41 -23.15
CA THR A 584 -0.53 -3.09 -24.23
C THR A 584 -0.92 -2.11 -25.33
N GLY A 585 -0.39 -2.31 -26.53
CA GLY A 585 -0.55 -1.37 -27.64
C GLY A 585 0.01 0.01 -27.27
N ASN A 586 -0.85 1.04 -27.34
CA ASN A 586 -0.50 2.41 -26.97
C ASN A 586 -0.74 2.73 -25.49
N ASN A 587 -1.37 1.80 -24.74
CA ASN A 587 -1.69 2.01 -23.34
C ASN A 587 -0.51 1.58 -22.47
N VAL A 588 -0.17 2.43 -21.51
CA VAL A 588 0.85 2.16 -20.51
C VAL A 588 0.27 2.46 -19.13
N PHE A 589 0.45 1.53 -18.21
CA PHE A 589 0.00 1.62 -16.84
C PHE A 589 1.20 1.58 -15.92
N VAL A 590 1.18 2.42 -14.90
CA VAL A 590 2.28 2.59 -13.95
C VAL A 590 1.75 2.52 -12.53
N GLY A 591 2.41 1.72 -11.71
CA GLY A 591 2.32 1.82 -10.25
C GLY A 591 3.50 2.61 -9.69
N THR A 592 3.21 3.56 -8.82
CA THR A 592 4.21 4.42 -8.16
C THR A 592 3.99 4.49 -6.65
N ASN A 593 4.89 5.20 -5.94
CA ASN A 593 4.68 5.59 -4.56
C ASN A 593 3.57 6.66 -4.35
N GLY A 594 3.03 7.24 -5.42
CA GLY A 594 1.94 8.23 -5.40
C GLY A 594 0.65 7.76 -6.09
N GLY A 595 0.57 6.50 -6.48
CA GLY A 595 -0.63 5.87 -7.01
C GLY A 595 -0.44 5.21 -8.35
N PHE A 596 -1.58 4.92 -8.95
CA PHE A 596 -1.74 4.43 -10.30
C PHE A 596 -1.81 5.58 -11.30
N PHE A 597 -1.03 5.46 -12.37
CA PHE A 597 -1.02 6.37 -13.50
C PHE A 597 -1.21 5.60 -14.80
N GLN A 598 -1.80 6.28 -15.78
CA GLN A 598 -2.08 5.73 -17.08
C GLN A 598 -1.72 6.72 -18.18
N SER A 599 -1.22 6.19 -19.29
CA SER A 599 -1.08 6.86 -20.57
C SER A 599 -1.79 6.06 -21.65
N THR A 600 -2.36 6.76 -22.63
CA THR A 600 -3.00 6.18 -23.84
C THR A 600 -2.23 6.50 -25.12
N ASP A 601 -1.09 7.18 -24.96
CA ASP A 601 -0.26 7.77 -26.01
C ASP A 601 1.20 7.41 -25.78
N ILE A 602 1.48 6.12 -25.57
CA ILE A 602 2.85 5.54 -25.45
C ILE A 602 3.73 6.23 -24.38
N GLY A 603 3.12 6.76 -23.33
CA GLY A 603 3.78 7.47 -22.23
C GLY A 603 3.95 8.98 -22.44
N ASP A 604 3.45 9.57 -23.53
CA ASP A 604 3.61 11.02 -23.76
C ASP A 604 2.89 11.87 -22.71
N ASN A 605 1.70 11.46 -22.28
CA ASN A 605 0.93 12.13 -21.23
C ASN A 605 0.37 11.14 -20.21
N TRP A 606 0.52 11.47 -18.92
CA TRP A 606 0.09 10.65 -17.80
C TRP A 606 -1.10 11.27 -17.06
N LYS A 607 -2.10 10.43 -16.76
CA LYS A 607 -3.26 10.75 -15.92
C LYS A 607 -3.24 9.88 -14.67
N GLN A 608 -3.43 10.50 -13.51
CA GLN A 608 -3.57 9.79 -12.23
C GLN A 608 -5.02 9.31 -12.05
N ASN A 609 -5.19 8.05 -11.66
CA ASN A 609 -6.49 7.36 -11.60
C ASN A 609 -6.55 6.50 -10.33
N ASN A 610 -6.80 7.12 -9.17
CA ASN A 610 -6.69 6.48 -7.85
C ASN A 610 -8.01 6.39 -7.06
N PHE A 611 -9.14 6.84 -7.64
CA PHE A 611 -10.37 6.96 -6.86
C PHE A 611 -10.86 5.59 -6.40
N GLY A 612 -11.00 5.41 -5.08
CA GLY A 612 -11.34 4.12 -4.46
C GLY A 612 -10.15 3.36 -3.86
N MET A 613 -8.91 3.79 -4.09
CA MET A 613 -7.73 3.19 -3.45
C MET A 613 -7.48 3.84 -2.09
N SER A 614 -7.42 3.05 -1.01
CA SER A 614 -7.06 3.55 0.33
C SER A 614 -5.55 3.75 0.51
N ASN A 615 -4.73 3.13 -0.33
CA ASN A 615 -3.27 3.23 -0.31
C ASN A 615 -2.76 3.51 -1.73
N SER A 616 -1.90 4.51 -1.88
CA SER A 616 -1.37 4.93 -3.18
C SER A 616 -0.02 4.31 -3.53
N ASP A 617 0.59 3.46 -2.70
CA ASP A 617 1.87 2.84 -3.03
C ASP A 617 1.65 1.51 -3.78
N VAL A 618 1.67 1.58 -5.12
CA VAL A 618 1.30 0.47 -6.02
C VAL A 618 2.56 -0.25 -6.52
N TRP A 619 2.76 -1.49 -6.07
CA TRP A 619 3.97 -2.29 -6.29
C TRP A 619 3.86 -3.30 -7.42
N SER A 620 2.64 -3.74 -7.75
CA SER A 620 2.45 -4.72 -8.81
C SER A 620 1.17 -4.47 -9.59
N LEU A 621 1.23 -4.67 -10.90
CA LEU A 621 0.08 -4.62 -11.80
C LEU A 621 -0.03 -5.94 -12.54
N ALA A 622 -1.26 -6.44 -12.68
CA ALA A 622 -1.56 -7.58 -13.53
C ALA A 622 -2.88 -7.36 -14.27
N VAL A 623 -2.93 -7.79 -15.53
CA VAL A 623 -4.14 -7.75 -16.35
C VAL A 623 -4.69 -9.16 -16.47
N ASN A 624 -5.98 -9.33 -16.18
CA ASN A 624 -6.70 -10.58 -16.39
C ASN A 624 -8.09 -10.28 -16.96
N GLY A 625 -8.30 -10.67 -18.23
CA GLY A 625 -9.52 -10.32 -18.98
C GLY A 625 -9.71 -8.80 -19.05
N ASP A 626 -10.92 -8.34 -18.70
CA ASP A 626 -11.29 -6.92 -18.73
C ASP A 626 -10.82 -6.12 -17.50
N TYR A 627 -10.11 -6.76 -16.58
CA TYR A 627 -9.70 -6.16 -15.31
C TYR A 627 -8.19 -5.97 -15.23
N ILE A 628 -7.81 -4.88 -14.59
CA ILE A 628 -6.46 -4.68 -14.06
C ILE A 628 -6.51 -4.79 -12.53
N PHE A 629 -5.48 -5.43 -11.97
CA PHE A 629 -5.29 -5.62 -10.55
C PHE A 629 -4.06 -4.83 -10.12
N ALA A 630 -4.16 -4.17 -8.98
CA ALA A 630 -3.09 -3.41 -8.35
C ALA A 630 -2.79 -3.97 -6.96
N GLY A 631 -1.58 -4.52 -6.79
CA GLY A 631 -1.04 -4.91 -5.50
C GLY A 631 -0.36 -3.71 -4.85
N THR A 632 -0.65 -3.47 -3.57
CA THR A 632 -0.16 -2.28 -2.84
C THR A 632 0.74 -2.63 -1.67
N LEU A 633 1.45 -1.62 -1.13
CA LEU A 633 2.35 -1.78 0.01
C LEU A 633 1.60 -2.19 1.29
N SER A 634 0.41 -1.66 1.54
CA SER A 634 -0.34 -1.87 2.79
C SER A 634 -1.86 -1.73 2.68
N GLY A 635 -2.44 -1.75 1.48
CA GLY A 635 -3.91 -1.77 1.26
C GLY A 635 -4.43 -3.07 0.64
N GLY A 636 -3.56 -4.08 0.49
CA GLY A 636 -3.87 -5.33 -0.21
C GLY A 636 -3.96 -5.15 -1.73
N ILE A 637 -4.97 -5.78 -2.34
CA ILE A 637 -5.20 -5.84 -3.78
C ILE A 637 -6.46 -5.07 -4.15
N PHE A 638 -6.34 -4.21 -5.15
CA PHE A 638 -7.46 -3.51 -5.77
C PHE A 638 -7.66 -4.00 -7.20
N ARG A 639 -8.90 -3.91 -7.69
CA ARG A 639 -9.27 -4.25 -9.06
C ARG A 639 -10.05 -3.09 -9.69
N ALA A 640 -9.79 -2.82 -10.97
CA ALA A 640 -10.56 -1.87 -11.77
C ALA A 640 -10.85 -2.48 -13.15
N LYS A 641 -12.02 -2.15 -13.73
CA LYS A 641 -12.28 -2.48 -15.13
C LYS A 641 -11.45 -1.57 -16.01
N ILE A 642 -10.77 -2.16 -17.00
CA ILE A 642 -9.93 -1.40 -17.93
C ILE A 642 -10.79 -0.35 -18.66
N SER A 643 -12.01 -0.67 -19.07
CA SER A 643 -12.95 0.27 -19.69
C SER A 643 -13.16 1.56 -18.90
N ASP A 644 -13.16 1.47 -17.58
CA ASP A 644 -13.44 2.59 -16.67
C ASP A 644 -12.19 3.45 -16.46
N LEU A 645 -11.01 2.93 -16.84
CA LEU A 645 -9.72 3.61 -16.79
C LEU A 645 -9.38 4.29 -18.13
N VAL A 646 -9.54 3.57 -19.26
CA VAL A 646 -9.31 4.09 -20.62
C VAL A 646 -10.46 4.92 -21.17
N SER A 647 -11.62 4.94 -20.52
CA SER A 647 -12.64 5.93 -20.87
C SER A 647 -12.06 7.30 -20.58
N THR A 648 -11.76 8.04 -21.64
CA THR A 648 -11.62 9.49 -21.51
C THR A 648 -12.93 9.94 -20.89
N SER A 649 -12.83 10.60 -19.74
CA SER A 649 -13.75 11.70 -19.46
C SER A 649 -13.62 12.62 -20.68
N VAL A 650 -14.42 12.35 -21.71
CA VAL A 650 -14.89 13.41 -22.57
C VAL A 650 -15.62 14.27 -21.56
N ASP A 651 -14.98 15.36 -21.13
CA ASP A 651 -15.74 16.44 -20.54
C ASP A 651 -16.97 16.58 -21.43
N ASP A 652 -18.16 16.54 -20.83
CA ASP A 652 -19.42 16.85 -21.50
C ASP A 652 -19.43 18.33 -21.95
N GLU A 653 -18.31 18.88 -22.42
CA GLU A 653 -18.30 19.89 -23.46
C GLU A 653 -18.83 19.23 -24.73
N TYR A 654 -20.16 19.15 -24.79
CA TYR A 654 -20.88 19.38 -26.03
C TYR A 654 -20.30 20.66 -26.64
N SER A 655 -19.29 20.52 -27.51
CA SER A 655 -19.01 21.56 -28.49
C SER A 655 -20.27 21.65 -29.34
N SER A 656 -21.06 22.67 -29.08
CA SER A 656 -22.30 22.99 -29.79
C SER A 656 -22.04 23.43 -31.25
N ASN A 657 -20.86 23.15 -31.79
CA ASN A 657 -20.38 23.56 -33.10
C ASN A 657 -19.67 22.44 -33.89
N SER A 658 -20.03 21.15 -33.71
CA SER A 658 -19.55 20.11 -34.64
C SER A 658 -20.24 20.25 -35.99
N ASN A 659 -19.49 20.47 -37.08
CA ASN A 659 -20.06 20.49 -38.44
C ASN A 659 -20.36 19.09 -39.00
N LEU A 660 -20.04 18.04 -38.23
CA LEU A 660 -20.34 16.65 -38.53
C LEU A 660 -21.72 16.29 -37.99
N LYS A 661 -22.60 15.77 -38.86
CA LYS A 661 -23.89 15.19 -38.51
C LYS A 661 -23.88 13.70 -38.80
N ILE A 662 -24.36 12.91 -37.86
CA ILE A 662 -24.48 11.46 -38.00
C ILE A 662 -25.92 11.01 -37.77
N TYR A 663 -26.45 10.21 -38.67
CA TYR A 663 -27.80 9.67 -38.52
C TYR A 663 -28.02 8.38 -39.34
N PRO A 664 -28.89 7.47 -38.85
CA PRO A 664 -29.46 7.45 -37.50
C PRO A 664 -28.39 7.15 -36.44
N ASN A 665 -28.57 7.66 -35.23
CA ASN A 665 -27.77 7.32 -34.05
C ASN A 665 -28.71 7.17 -32.85
N PRO A 666 -28.98 5.96 -32.33
CA PRO A 666 -28.32 4.69 -32.66
C PRO A 666 -28.54 4.18 -34.10
N VAL A 667 -27.54 3.52 -34.66
CA VAL A 667 -27.58 2.89 -36.00
C VAL A 667 -27.72 1.37 -35.88
N THR A 668 -28.57 0.77 -36.70
CA THR A 668 -28.72 -0.70 -36.79
C THR A 668 -27.92 -1.28 -37.95
N GLU A 669 -28.05 -0.69 -39.15
CA GLU A 669 -27.50 -1.25 -40.40
C GLU A 669 -26.71 -0.25 -41.24
N LEU A 670 -27.21 0.97 -41.43
CA LEU A 670 -26.61 1.95 -42.33
C LEU A 670 -26.41 3.29 -41.63
N LEU A 671 -25.16 3.72 -41.49
CA LEU A 671 -24.80 5.02 -40.91
C LEU A 671 -24.60 6.04 -42.03
N THR A 672 -25.21 7.22 -41.91
CA THR A 672 -24.91 8.38 -42.76
C THR A 672 -24.09 9.38 -41.98
N ILE A 673 -22.99 9.83 -42.57
CA ILE A 673 -22.10 10.87 -42.07
C ILE A 673 -22.18 12.05 -43.04
N GLU A 674 -22.66 13.18 -42.57
CA GLU A 674 -22.78 14.45 -43.28
C GLU A 674 -21.76 15.44 -42.70
N ARG A 675 -21.05 16.16 -43.57
CA ARG A 675 -20.02 17.15 -43.20
C ARG A 675 -20.28 18.50 -43.88
N ASN A 676 -19.88 19.60 -43.26
CA ASN A 676 -19.77 20.90 -43.94
C ASN A 676 -18.32 21.15 -44.34
N GLY A 677 -18.01 21.09 -45.64
CA GLY A 677 -16.69 21.39 -46.18
C GLY A 677 -16.52 20.90 -47.62
N VAL A 678 -15.82 21.69 -48.45
CA VAL A 678 -15.62 21.38 -49.88
C VAL A 678 -14.29 20.70 -50.20
N GLY A 679 -13.32 20.70 -49.27
CA GLY A 679 -12.00 20.03 -49.42
C GLY A 679 -12.06 18.50 -49.26
N ARG A 680 -10.95 17.80 -49.49
CA ARG A 680 -10.85 16.36 -49.20
C ARG A 680 -10.76 16.15 -47.68
N ALA A 681 -11.28 15.02 -47.21
CA ALA A 681 -11.20 14.62 -45.80
C ALA A 681 -10.85 13.13 -45.69
N GLU A 682 -9.98 12.80 -44.75
CA GLU A 682 -9.69 11.43 -44.34
C GLU A 682 -10.60 11.07 -43.16
N ILE A 683 -11.18 9.87 -43.19
CA ILE A 683 -12.06 9.36 -42.13
C ILE A 683 -11.52 8.05 -41.59
N VAL A 684 -11.47 7.93 -40.27
CA VAL A 684 -11.13 6.70 -39.55
C VAL A 684 -12.23 6.44 -38.52
N ILE A 685 -12.74 5.21 -38.48
CA ILE A 685 -13.68 4.75 -37.45
C ILE A 685 -12.98 3.69 -36.60
N THR A 686 -13.01 3.87 -35.28
CA THR A 686 -12.43 2.94 -34.31
C THR A 686 -13.49 2.38 -33.35
N ASN A 687 -13.22 1.19 -32.83
CA ASN A 687 -13.97 0.64 -31.70
C ASN A 687 -13.41 1.16 -30.36
N THR A 688 -14.01 0.75 -29.24
CA THR A 688 -13.59 1.14 -27.88
C THR A 688 -12.19 0.65 -27.48
N LEU A 689 -11.60 -0.29 -28.22
CA LEU A 689 -10.23 -0.77 -28.02
C LEU A 689 -9.21 -0.01 -28.89
N GLY A 690 -9.64 1.03 -29.61
CA GLY A 690 -8.78 1.81 -30.52
C GLY A 690 -8.44 1.09 -31.83
N GLN A 691 -9.02 -0.09 -32.09
CA GLN A 691 -8.80 -0.82 -33.33
C GLN A 691 -9.54 -0.12 -34.47
N THR A 692 -8.88 0.05 -35.61
CA THR A 692 -9.50 0.64 -36.80
C THR A 692 -10.48 -0.34 -37.43
N VAL A 693 -11.74 0.07 -37.52
CA VAL A 693 -12.87 -0.70 -38.06
C VAL A 693 -13.17 -0.30 -39.50
N TYR A 694 -12.94 0.98 -39.82
CA TYR A 694 -13.04 1.50 -41.18
C TYR A 694 -12.03 2.64 -41.35
N SER A 695 -11.44 2.73 -42.54
CA SER A 695 -10.67 3.91 -42.96
C SER A 695 -10.98 4.23 -44.42
N GLY A 696 -11.04 5.52 -44.74
CA GLY A 696 -11.40 5.97 -46.08
C GLY A 696 -11.11 7.43 -46.33
N THR A 697 -11.42 7.89 -47.54
CA THR A 697 -11.26 9.28 -47.95
C THR A 697 -12.55 9.76 -48.60
N ILE A 698 -13.06 10.90 -48.12
CA ILE A 698 -14.16 11.64 -48.73
C ILE A 698 -13.55 12.67 -49.69
N GLN A 699 -13.86 12.52 -50.97
CA GLN A 699 -13.34 13.41 -52.03
C GLN A 699 -13.94 14.83 -51.93
N ALA A 700 -13.21 15.80 -52.46
CA ALA A 700 -13.66 17.18 -52.55
C ALA A 700 -15.04 17.29 -53.23
N GLY A 701 -15.93 18.11 -52.66
CA GLY A 701 -17.30 18.30 -53.14
C GLY A 701 -18.33 17.22 -52.73
N LYS A 702 -17.91 16.11 -52.10
CA LYS A 702 -18.84 15.11 -51.55
C LYS A 702 -19.14 15.42 -50.07
N LEU A 703 -20.41 15.73 -49.78
CA LEU A 703 -20.86 16.15 -48.44
C LEU A 703 -21.36 15.00 -47.56
N ASN A 704 -21.71 13.85 -48.15
CA ASN A 704 -22.27 12.70 -47.43
C ASN A 704 -21.52 11.40 -47.74
N LEU A 705 -21.34 10.57 -46.70
CA LEU A 705 -20.84 9.21 -46.78
C LEU A 705 -21.82 8.26 -46.08
N SER A 706 -22.26 7.22 -46.79
CA SER A 706 -23.10 6.16 -46.21
C SER A 706 -22.26 4.90 -46.04
N LEU A 707 -22.26 4.37 -44.82
CA LEU A 707 -21.45 3.20 -44.43
C LEU A 707 -22.37 2.07 -43.97
N PRO A 708 -22.38 0.91 -44.68
CA PRO A 708 -23.05 -0.28 -44.18
C PRO A 708 -22.25 -0.83 -43.01
N LEU A 709 -22.91 -1.02 -41.87
CA LEU A 709 -22.30 -1.50 -40.64
C LEU A 709 -22.74 -2.92 -40.25
N THR A 710 -23.51 -3.60 -41.10
CA THR A 710 -24.17 -4.87 -40.81
C THR A 710 -23.23 -5.95 -40.24
N GLU A 711 -21.97 -5.97 -40.67
CA GLU A 711 -20.97 -6.97 -40.26
C GLU A 711 -20.23 -6.62 -38.95
N TYR A 712 -20.39 -5.40 -38.43
CA TYR A 712 -19.71 -4.98 -37.21
C TYR A 712 -20.51 -5.36 -35.94
N PRO A 713 -19.87 -5.66 -34.81
CA PRO A 713 -20.59 -5.94 -33.55
C PRO A 713 -21.46 -4.77 -33.06
N ALA A 714 -22.42 -5.03 -32.18
CA ALA A 714 -23.09 -3.96 -31.43
C ALA A 714 -22.07 -3.32 -30.47
N GLY A 715 -22.09 -1.99 -30.35
CA GLY A 715 -21.10 -1.28 -29.54
C GLY A 715 -21.02 0.21 -29.82
N ILE A 716 -20.09 0.86 -29.12
CA ILE A 716 -19.75 2.27 -29.30
C ILE A 716 -18.60 2.39 -30.29
N TYR A 717 -18.73 3.34 -31.22
CA TYR A 717 -17.74 3.62 -32.24
C TYR A 717 -17.41 5.12 -32.26
N PHE A 718 -16.18 5.44 -32.64
CA PHE A 718 -15.67 6.80 -32.74
C PHE A 718 -15.27 7.09 -34.18
N ILE A 719 -15.73 8.23 -34.72
CA ILE A 719 -15.34 8.79 -36.01
C ILE A 719 -14.29 9.87 -35.74
N ASN A 720 -13.15 9.77 -36.40
CA ASN A 720 -12.15 10.81 -36.50
C ASN A 720 -12.04 11.25 -37.97
N MET A 721 -12.30 12.53 -38.25
CA MET A 721 -12.21 13.12 -39.57
C MET A 721 -11.11 14.17 -39.61
N LYS A 722 -10.21 14.09 -40.60
CA LYS A 722 -9.11 15.05 -40.81
C LYS A 722 -9.26 15.71 -42.18
N TYR A 723 -9.31 17.04 -42.20
CA TYR A 723 -9.48 17.84 -43.42
C TYR A 723 -8.12 18.30 -43.99
N ASP A 724 -8.08 18.64 -45.28
CA ASP A 724 -6.86 19.10 -45.98
C ASP A 724 -6.22 20.36 -45.35
N ASP A 725 -7.03 21.21 -44.71
CA ASP A 725 -6.58 22.41 -44.00
C ASP A 725 -5.94 22.11 -42.63
N GLY A 726 -5.89 20.84 -42.24
CA GLY A 726 -5.31 20.36 -40.99
C GLY A 726 -6.29 20.31 -39.82
N THR A 727 -7.54 20.76 -39.99
CA THR A 727 -8.56 20.64 -38.94
C THR A 727 -8.96 19.18 -38.72
N THR A 728 -9.33 18.84 -37.49
CA THR A 728 -9.85 17.52 -37.11
C THR A 728 -11.18 17.65 -36.39
N GLU A 729 -12.12 16.75 -36.71
CA GLU A 729 -13.43 16.65 -36.06
C GLU A 729 -13.66 15.24 -35.55
N PHE A 730 -14.31 15.14 -34.39
CA PHE A 730 -14.56 13.87 -33.70
C PHE A 730 -16.04 13.71 -33.38
N GLN A 731 -16.59 12.51 -33.59
CA GLN A 731 -17.97 12.22 -33.22
C GLN A 731 -18.17 10.75 -32.81
N LYS A 732 -19.08 10.52 -31.86
CA LYS A 732 -19.43 9.19 -31.35
C LYS A 732 -20.77 8.73 -31.92
N PHE A 733 -20.86 7.46 -32.30
CA PHE A 733 -22.14 6.82 -32.59
C PHE A 733 -22.29 5.46 -31.91
N VAL A 734 -23.53 5.03 -31.72
CA VAL A 734 -23.88 3.75 -31.10
C VAL A 734 -24.43 2.83 -32.18
N LYS A 735 -23.83 1.66 -32.36
CA LYS A 735 -24.42 0.57 -33.14
C LYS A 735 -25.25 -0.32 -32.22
N SER A 736 -26.57 -0.34 -32.42
CA SER A 736 -27.44 -1.26 -31.71
C SER A 736 -27.37 -2.66 -32.33
N GLY A 737 -27.54 -3.69 -31.49
CA GLY A 737 -27.79 -5.05 -31.97
C GLY A 737 -29.09 -5.08 -32.78
N LYS A 738 -29.20 -6.04 -33.69
CA LYS A 738 -30.50 -6.39 -34.29
C LYS A 738 -31.37 -7.11 -33.27
#